data_AF-A0A2G6UEZ6-F1
#
_entry.id   AF-A0A2G6UEZ6-F1
#
_cell.length_a   1.000
_cell.length_b   1.000
_cell.length_c   1.000
_cell.angle_alpha   90.00
_cell.angle_beta   90.00
_cell.angle_gamma   90.00
#
_symmetry.space_group_name_H-M   'P 1'
#
loop_
_entity.id
_entity.type
_entity.pdbx_description
1 polymer ?
#
loop_
_entity_poly.entity_id
_entity_poly.type
_entity_poly.pdbx_seq_one_letter_code
_entity_poly.pdbx_strand_id
1 'polypeptide(L)'
;MYKKIYISLGLLWGLHHYGQVVLTSPPVPNTEVGDPQSIRLLPGFNFNSVNGTFRAYIGGSSSHNPGTYTPITVDYSATIPNTENYIYTRQYLVPTEVSNGSLQQIQSVQFFDGLGRPKQAVSIKSTPTGKDLVTPIPYDGFGRQVDSWLPVPMSSQSGNIQSGVESSATAYYQSNGINDSSPFSHKNLENSPLDRILSQNNPGSDWQNKPVVFGYDTNTAGEVKKYTTVTSWVDGATSSELSLSGTYDAAQLYKNTVTDEDNSKTIEFKNGRGQTLLVRKAISASENADTYYVYNEFDQLAFVIPPLASASVSISSSALEHLCYQYKYDDRSRLVEKKLPGKGWEQMIYNKKDQVILYRDTVLKNGIPNFTADQSWAFTKYDQLGRVTYTGISRDVTPRQSIQSYIDNQAVNVSYEARGGSFTLNSMTLEYGNVSYPTSIDKILAVSYYDTYPQGAPAVPGTILGQDVLPQTTQSSNVSTKSLPTASYVRNIEDESWTKAYTYYDKKGRAISAHSVNHLGGYTKTESFLKFSGVPEYTLTQHQRVAGGTIINTKETFEYDHQERLVRHWHEVNGGTKELLAENLYNDLGQVQTKNVGNTTGSPLQSVKYAYNIRGWLTKVNDPSNLQNKLFAYELRYSRPDSQFSGSARYNGNISQMSWITQSDAVLRNYSYEYDALNRLKEGRFWDAMNLSRGEYHEQLTYDLNGNIKTLLRRGKQLPGYTAPEVMDDLEYHYENGEQSNKLAYLKEVGTGNALSGYPLSSGSTGSTIGYDLNGNMTTQQDKSISSIQYNYLNLPGKVTQNSKVTDYTYRADGVKVKKIFGTETTDYLDGFQYENGTLKFLPTAEGYFNFETGKYVYNYTDHLGNTRLSYYKNGSGAEIIEESNYYPFGLKHEGYNVMLGNPAYKYKYNGKELQESGMYDYGARFYMPDLGRWGVIDPLSELQFADNPYSYVFGNPIRFNDPTGMFGEDPPTRGYSPGSPIEIGEIVLTGNRTNSSLSFMGIQSLSAYHSSQDRLAAGIRGSKAALATEKFEKNLAFTMGTFLMGGSNLLASAGWATLDVVVDYQDTEDQEAIQAVQLVAVGLQVKHGNVKGLQNLTLEAKGDDALKLLGAVKGSIAGTKAALAEAKSMIGLEASEALPKMGTGKFGSPQRGTGLKGYRLDPAHPNAKPGTGEEYPHVNYWDYSGGKRGKGGISGAIPIKH
;
A
#
# COMPACT_ATOMS: atom_id res chain seq x y z
N MET A 1 61.26 21.44 -7.87
CA MET A 1 62.23 20.64 -8.66
C MET A 1 63.25 20.02 -7.70
N TYR A 2 63.78 18.80 -7.83
CA TYR A 2 63.36 17.57 -8.54
C TYR A 2 64.05 16.30 -7.92
N LYS A 3 63.98 15.10 -8.55
CA LYS A 3 64.09 13.73 -7.92
C LYS A 3 65.40 12.90 -8.20
N LYS A 4 65.50 11.69 -7.59
CA LYS A 4 66.49 10.56 -7.68
C LYS A 4 65.86 9.19 -7.22
N ILE A 5 66.40 7.95 -7.31
CA ILE A 5 67.31 7.20 -8.25
C ILE A 5 67.48 5.67 -7.86
N TYR A 6 67.91 4.79 -8.79
CA TYR A 6 68.55 3.42 -8.65
C TYR A 6 67.76 2.07 -8.42
N ILE A 7 68.50 0.92 -8.36
CA ILE A 7 68.32 -0.48 -8.92
C ILE A 7 69.22 -1.50 -8.11
N SER A 8 69.18 -2.86 -7.94
CA SER A 8 68.46 -4.16 -8.30
C SER A 8 68.70 -5.24 -7.16
N LEU A 9 68.74 -6.62 -7.18
CA LEU A 9 68.70 -7.82 -8.11
C LEU A 9 68.50 -9.16 -7.27
N GLY A 10 68.42 -10.40 -7.83
CA GLY A 10 68.38 -11.71 -7.07
C GLY A 10 68.04 -13.03 -7.86
N LEU A 11 68.18 -14.26 -7.26
CA LEU A 11 68.15 -15.59 -7.97
C LEU A 11 67.85 -16.85 -7.06
N LEU A 12 66.88 -17.76 -7.38
CA LEU A 12 66.84 -19.25 -7.05
C LEU A 12 65.56 -20.02 -7.51
N TRP A 13 65.44 -21.33 -7.15
CA TRP A 13 64.45 -22.35 -7.61
C TRP A 13 62.95 -22.12 -7.26
N GLY A 14 62.05 -22.66 -8.08
CA GLY A 14 60.62 -22.91 -7.75
C GLY A 14 59.81 -23.49 -8.93
N LEU A 15 58.95 -24.49 -8.68
CA LEU A 15 58.12 -25.15 -9.72
C LEU A 15 56.73 -24.51 -9.83
N HIS A 16 56.28 -24.30 -11.08
CA HIS A 16 54.92 -23.99 -11.55
C HIS A 16 53.97 -23.15 -10.66
N HIS A 17 53.61 -21.97 -11.15
CA HIS A 17 52.23 -21.66 -11.59
C HIS A 17 52.28 -20.62 -12.74
N TYR A 18 51.25 -20.64 -13.59
CA TYR A 18 51.00 -19.88 -14.84
C TYR A 18 51.94 -18.70 -15.21
N GLY A 19 52.51 -18.74 -16.43
CA GLY A 19 53.51 -17.77 -16.90
C GLY A 19 53.01 -16.79 -17.96
N GLN A 20 53.21 -15.48 -17.69
CA GLN A 20 52.88 -14.34 -18.54
C GLN A 20 53.18 -14.53 -20.03
N VAL A 21 52.18 -14.31 -20.89
CA VAL A 21 52.36 -14.28 -22.35
C VAL A 21 52.95 -12.93 -22.78
N VAL A 22 54.09 -12.97 -23.47
CA VAL A 22 54.80 -11.78 -23.98
C VAL A 22 54.80 -11.80 -25.50
N LEU A 23 54.27 -10.74 -26.13
CA LEU A 23 54.19 -10.63 -27.59
C LEU A 23 55.29 -9.69 -28.12
N THR A 24 56.16 -10.25 -28.96
CA THR A 24 57.35 -9.58 -29.53
C THR A 24 57.17 -9.13 -30.98
N SER A 25 56.13 -9.60 -31.66
CA SER A 25 55.76 -9.26 -33.04
C SER A 25 54.23 -9.33 -33.22
N PRO A 26 53.67 -8.71 -34.27
CA PRO A 26 52.23 -8.78 -34.54
C PRO A 26 51.83 -10.21 -34.98
N PRO A 27 50.80 -10.83 -34.37
CA PRO A 27 50.27 -12.10 -34.84
C PRO A 27 49.48 -11.93 -36.16
N VAL A 28 49.13 -13.05 -36.79
CA VAL A 28 48.32 -13.09 -38.01
C VAL A 28 46.97 -12.37 -37.79
N PRO A 29 46.44 -11.61 -38.78
CA PRO A 29 45.18 -10.89 -38.60
C PRO A 29 44.01 -11.79 -38.18
N ASN A 30 43.16 -11.28 -37.29
CA ASN A 30 42.02 -11.97 -36.66
C ASN A 30 42.41 -13.15 -35.75
N THR A 31 43.61 -13.14 -35.17
CA THR A 31 44.01 -14.06 -34.09
C THR A 31 43.72 -13.45 -32.71
N GLU A 32 43.25 -14.27 -31.77
CA GLU A 32 43.05 -13.90 -30.36
C GLU A 32 44.11 -14.58 -29.46
N VAL A 33 44.53 -13.91 -28.38
CA VAL A 33 45.55 -14.40 -27.43
C VAL A 33 45.07 -14.16 -25.99
N GLY A 34 45.09 -15.19 -25.14
CA GLY A 34 44.60 -15.13 -23.76
C GLY A 34 45.59 -15.70 -22.74
N ASP A 35 45.65 -15.11 -21.55
CA ASP A 35 46.36 -15.61 -20.36
C ASP A 35 45.55 -15.32 -19.09
N PRO A 36 45.46 -16.21 -18.09
CA PRO A 36 44.62 -15.97 -16.90
C PRO A 36 45.19 -14.96 -15.90
N GLN A 37 46.43 -14.47 -16.05
CA GLN A 37 47.07 -13.58 -15.07
C GLN A 37 47.66 -12.29 -15.68
N SER A 38 48.39 -12.36 -16.81
CA SER A 38 48.87 -11.18 -17.51
C SER A 38 49.34 -11.43 -18.95
N ILE A 39 49.05 -10.47 -19.84
CA ILE A 39 49.65 -10.35 -21.17
C ILE A 39 50.49 -9.07 -21.22
N ARG A 40 51.68 -9.13 -21.82
CA ARG A 40 52.60 -7.98 -21.95
C ARG A 40 52.97 -7.70 -23.40
N LEU A 41 52.62 -6.50 -23.86
CA LEU A 41 53.14 -5.90 -25.09
C LEU A 41 54.47 -5.19 -24.78
N LEU A 42 55.45 -5.29 -25.69
CA LEU A 42 56.73 -4.58 -25.55
C LEU A 42 56.74 -3.25 -26.33
N PRO A 43 57.56 -2.26 -25.93
CA PRO A 43 57.70 -1.00 -26.65
C PRO A 43 58.07 -1.23 -28.13
N GLY A 44 57.34 -0.58 -29.04
CA GLY A 44 57.48 -0.78 -30.49
C GLY A 44 56.42 -1.69 -31.12
N PHE A 45 55.52 -2.30 -30.33
CA PHE A 45 54.38 -3.04 -30.88
C PHE A 45 53.48 -2.11 -31.71
N ASN A 46 53.16 -2.55 -32.94
CA ASN A 46 52.34 -1.84 -33.93
C ASN A 46 51.36 -2.84 -34.54
N PHE A 47 50.08 -2.48 -34.60
CA PHE A 47 49.06 -3.23 -35.33
C PHE A 47 48.18 -2.25 -36.11
N ASN A 48 47.93 -2.55 -37.39
CA ASN A 48 47.15 -1.71 -38.30
C ASN A 48 45.82 -2.39 -38.64
N SER A 49 44.71 -1.72 -38.33
CA SER A 49 43.34 -2.25 -38.46
C SER A 49 42.86 -2.46 -39.90
N VAL A 50 43.55 -1.92 -40.91
CA VAL A 50 43.14 -1.98 -42.32
C VAL A 50 43.04 -3.42 -42.85
N ASN A 51 43.76 -4.39 -42.27
CA ASN A 51 43.77 -5.79 -42.70
C ASN A 51 43.15 -6.78 -41.70
N GLY A 52 42.46 -6.30 -40.66
CA GLY A 52 41.77 -7.14 -39.67
C GLY A 52 41.89 -6.64 -38.23
N THR A 53 41.55 -7.50 -37.28
CA THR A 53 41.57 -7.20 -35.84
C THR A 53 42.61 -8.04 -35.09
N PHE A 54 43.05 -7.56 -33.94
CA PHE A 54 43.85 -8.31 -32.97
C PHE A 54 43.24 -8.07 -31.60
N ARG A 55 43.14 -9.14 -30.79
CA ARG A 55 42.56 -9.10 -29.45
C ARG A 55 43.45 -9.86 -28.47
N ALA A 56 43.74 -9.22 -27.35
CA ALA A 56 44.40 -9.81 -26.20
C ALA A 56 43.52 -9.61 -24.96
N TYR A 57 43.31 -10.65 -24.16
CA TYR A 57 42.45 -10.60 -22.98
C TYR A 57 43.01 -11.40 -21.80
N ILE A 58 42.62 -11.01 -20.58
CA ILE A 58 43.03 -11.69 -19.35
C ILE A 58 41.80 -12.32 -18.69
N GLY A 59 41.83 -13.64 -18.48
CA GLY A 59 40.69 -14.45 -18.02
C GLY A 59 39.80 -14.98 -19.16
N GLY A 60 39.33 -16.23 -19.05
CA GLY A 60 38.54 -16.93 -20.07
C GLY A 60 37.07 -17.15 -19.68
N SER A 61 36.23 -17.56 -20.64
CA SER A 61 34.79 -17.77 -20.44
C SER A 61 34.25 -19.01 -21.17
N SER A 62 33.13 -19.56 -20.68
CA SER A 62 32.16 -20.28 -21.51
C SER A 62 30.80 -20.48 -20.81
N SER A 63 29.72 -20.33 -21.58
CA SER A 63 28.34 -20.84 -21.37
C SER A 63 27.53 -20.48 -20.11
N HIS A 64 26.54 -19.60 -20.31
CA HIS A 64 25.15 -19.70 -19.82
C HIS A 64 24.86 -19.75 -18.30
N ASN A 65 25.12 -18.67 -17.57
CA ASN A 65 24.11 -17.91 -16.79
C ASN A 65 24.70 -16.54 -16.33
N PRO A 66 23.89 -15.56 -15.85
CA PRO A 66 24.17 -14.16 -16.16
C PRO A 66 25.01 -13.38 -15.14
N GLY A 67 25.70 -12.37 -15.67
CA GLY A 67 25.76 -11.03 -15.09
C GLY A 67 26.63 -10.81 -13.86
N THR A 68 27.86 -10.37 -14.08
CA THR A 68 28.32 -9.18 -13.35
C THR A 68 27.65 -7.95 -13.99
N TYR A 69 26.95 -7.12 -13.21
CA TYR A 69 26.38 -5.89 -13.78
C TYR A 69 27.50 -4.97 -14.29
N THR A 70 27.45 -4.71 -15.59
CA THR A 70 28.29 -3.72 -16.27
C THR A 70 27.45 -2.46 -16.44
N PRO A 71 27.85 -1.29 -15.91
CA PRO A 71 27.07 -0.06 -16.02
C PRO A 71 26.79 0.31 -17.47
N ILE A 72 25.51 0.49 -17.82
CA ILE A 72 25.13 0.99 -19.15
C ILE A 72 25.31 2.50 -19.16
N THR A 73 26.27 2.96 -19.97
CA THR A 73 26.40 4.38 -20.32
C THR A 73 25.35 4.72 -21.37
N VAL A 74 24.27 5.38 -20.94
CA VAL A 74 23.24 5.88 -21.84
C VAL A 74 23.66 7.25 -22.39
N ASP A 75 23.71 7.37 -23.73
CA ASP A 75 23.66 8.67 -24.40
C ASP A 75 22.19 9.14 -24.42
N TYR A 76 21.93 10.30 -23.86
CA TYR A 76 20.57 10.83 -23.69
C TYR A 76 20.14 11.80 -24.80
N SER A 77 21.01 12.06 -25.79
CA SER A 77 20.69 12.89 -26.95
C SER A 77 19.63 12.20 -27.83
N ALA A 78 18.52 12.90 -28.07
CA ALA A 78 17.36 12.40 -28.79
C ALA A 78 16.65 13.55 -29.53
N THR A 79 16.06 13.23 -30.69
CA THR A 79 15.32 14.18 -31.55
C THR A 79 13.98 13.57 -31.93
N ILE A 80 12.91 14.04 -31.28
CA ILE A 80 11.54 13.59 -31.54
C ILE A 80 10.99 14.31 -32.78
N PRO A 81 10.41 13.61 -33.77
CA PRO A 81 9.80 14.21 -34.96
C PRO A 81 8.66 15.17 -34.65
N ASN A 82 8.56 16.25 -35.42
CA ASN A 82 7.46 17.21 -35.42
C ASN A 82 6.22 16.75 -36.22
N THR A 83 6.13 15.46 -36.55
CA THR A 83 5.07 14.87 -37.39
C THR A 83 3.87 14.34 -36.59
N GLU A 84 3.93 14.40 -35.27
CA GLU A 84 2.96 13.79 -34.35
C GLU A 84 2.66 14.72 -33.17
N ASN A 85 1.46 14.63 -32.61
CA ASN A 85 1.15 15.26 -31.33
C ASN A 85 1.80 14.45 -30.20
N TYR A 86 2.57 15.10 -29.32
CA TYR A 86 3.16 14.43 -28.15
C TYR A 86 3.30 15.33 -26.93
N ILE A 87 3.32 14.70 -25.75
CA ILE A 87 3.89 15.27 -24.52
C ILE A 87 5.21 14.55 -24.27
N TYR A 88 6.28 15.30 -24.05
CA TYR A 88 7.60 14.77 -23.72
C TYR A 88 8.00 15.20 -22.32
N THR A 89 8.23 14.22 -21.45
CA THR A 89 8.62 14.42 -20.07
C THR A 89 10.09 14.07 -19.89
N ARG A 90 10.82 14.92 -19.15
CA ARG A 90 12.24 14.75 -18.82
C ARG A 90 12.47 15.10 -17.35
N GLN A 91 13.02 14.17 -16.58
CA GLN A 91 13.36 14.33 -15.17
C GLN A 91 14.88 14.18 -15.00
N TYR A 92 15.58 15.27 -14.67
CA TYR A 92 17.04 15.23 -14.51
C TYR A 92 17.44 14.52 -13.20
N LEU A 93 18.39 13.58 -13.30
CA LEU A 93 18.98 12.87 -12.16
C LEU A 93 20.23 13.59 -11.59
N VAL A 94 20.66 14.69 -12.23
CA VAL A 94 21.79 15.55 -11.85
C VAL A 94 21.39 17.03 -11.89
N PRO A 95 22.09 17.93 -11.17
CA PRO A 95 21.75 19.35 -11.16
C PRO A 95 21.97 20.00 -12.54
N THR A 96 21.03 20.84 -12.97
CA THR A 96 21.21 21.73 -14.11
C THR A 96 20.33 22.98 -13.99
N GLU A 97 20.84 24.10 -14.49
CA GLU A 97 20.12 25.37 -14.63
C GLU A 97 19.59 25.58 -16.07
N VAL A 98 20.06 24.75 -17.03
CA VAL A 98 19.71 24.81 -18.45
C VAL A 98 19.27 23.46 -18.97
N SER A 99 18.42 23.45 -20.02
CA SER A 99 18.00 22.19 -20.63
C SER A 99 19.12 21.58 -21.46
N ASN A 100 19.76 20.52 -20.95
CA ASN A 100 20.88 19.84 -21.60
C ASN A 100 20.58 18.36 -21.78
N GLY A 101 20.33 17.95 -23.03
CA GLY A 101 19.95 16.58 -23.37
C GLY A 101 21.02 15.52 -23.12
N SER A 102 22.26 15.86 -22.81
CA SER A 102 23.35 14.91 -22.55
C SER A 102 23.52 14.55 -21.07
N LEU A 103 22.74 15.13 -20.17
CA LEU A 103 22.80 14.86 -18.73
C LEU A 103 22.04 13.57 -18.36
N GLN A 104 22.36 12.97 -17.22
CA GLN A 104 21.62 11.83 -16.68
C GLN A 104 20.17 12.23 -16.37
N GLN A 105 19.21 11.51 -16.94
CA GLN A 105 17.80 11.86 -16.89
C GLN A 105 16.90 10.64 -17.17
N ILE A 106 15.69 10.64 -16.61
CA ILE A 106 14.61 9.74 -17.02
C ILE A 106 13.75 10.47 -18.07
N GLN A 107 13.29 9.76 -19.09
CA GLN A 107 12.58 10.34 -20.23
C GLN A 107 11.40 9.46 -20.66
N SER A 108 10.28 10.10 -21.00
CA SER A 108 9.13 9.45 -21.63
C SER A 108 8.44 10.34 -22.66
N VAL A 109 7.82 9.72 -23.66
CA VAL A 109 6.98 10.38 -24.66
C VAL A 109 5.61 9.73 -24.63
N GLN A 110 4.56 10.54 -24.48
CA GLN A 110 3.19 10.13 -24.74
C GLN A 110 2.78 10.70 -26.10
N PHE A 111 2.60 9.84 -27.09
CA PHE A 111 2.06 10.23 -28.40
C PHE A 111 0.53 10.24 -28.37
N PHE A 112 -0.05 11.18 -29.10
CA PHE A 112 -1.49 11.40 -29.22
C PHE A 112 -1.94 11.37 -30.68
N ASP A 113 -3.19 11.01 -30.93
CA ASP A 113 -3.79 11.07 -32.26
C ASP A 113 -4.29 12.49 -32.63
N GLY A 114 -4.95 12.61 -33.79
CA GLY A 114 -5.56 13.86 -34.28
C GLY A 114 -6.79 14.32 -33.49
N LEU A 115 -7.27 13.54 -32.52
CA LEU A 115 -8.34 13.90 -31.59
C LEU A 115 -7.81 14.19 -30.17
N GLY A 116 -6.49 14.17 -29.97
CA GLY A 116 -5.86 14.39 -28.66
C GLY A 116 -5.93 13.20 -27.71
N ARG A 117 -6.10 11.97 -28.22
CA ARG A 117 -6.18 10.75 -27.40
C ARG A 117 -4.82 10.03 -27.35
N PRO A 118 -4.36 9.56 -26.17
CA PRO A 118 -3.12 8.77 -26.03
C PRO A 118 -3.09 7.54 -26.95
N LYS A 119 -2.16 7.44 -27.90
CA LYS A 119 -2.05 6.28 -28.83
C LYS A 119 -0.84 5.38 -28.61
N GLN A 120 0.23 5.91 -28.01
CA GLN A 120 1.43 5.12 -27.68
C GLN A 120 2.24 5.82 -26.60
N ALA A 121 2.59 5.11 -25.53
CA ALA A 121 3.56 5.55 -24.53
C ALA A 121 4.93 4.93 -24.82
N VAL A 122 5.99 5.73 -24.72
CA VAL A 122 7.39 5.31 -24.92
C VAL A 122 8.23 5.80 -23.75
N SER A 123 8.74 4.89 -22.91
CA SER A 123 9.77 5.20 -21.91
C SER A 123 11.14 5.00 -22.55
N ILE A 124 11.88 6.10 -22.75
CA ILE A 124 13.05 6.13 -23.63
C ILE A 124 14.25 5.44 -22.96
N LYS A 125 14.85 4.46 -23.63
CA LYS A 125 16.02 3.67 -23.15
C LYS A 125 15.84 3.06 -21.74
N SER A 126 14.60 2.89 -21.25
CA SER A 126 14.32 2.59 -19.85
C SER A 126 14.57 1.15 -19.42
N THR A 127 14.75 0.20 -20.34
CA THR A 127 15.04 -1.19 -19.92
C THR A 127 16.46 -1.31 -19.35
N PRO A 128 16.75 -2.33 -18.51
CA PRO A 128 18.10 -2.68 -18.08
C PRO A 128 19.08 -3.06 -19.22
N THR A 129 18.65 -3.12 -20.48
CA THR A 129 19.54 -3.25 -21.66
C THR A 129 19.59 -2.00 -22.54
N GLY A 130 18.99 -0.88 -22.11
CA GLY A 130 19.00 0.40 -22.81
C GLY A 130 18.02 0.51 -23.98
N LYS A 131 16.98 -0.34 -24.02
CA LYS A 131 15.90 -0.32 -25.03
C LYS A 131 14.79 0.66 -24.66
N ASP A 132 14.04 1.15 -25.65
CA ASP A 132 12.77 1.83 -25.39
C ASP A 132 11.73 0.80 -24.89
N LEU A 133 11.04 1.09 -23.79
CA LEU A 133 9.89 0.30 -23.32
C LEU A 133 8.59 0.97 -23.81
N VAL A 134 7.80 0.25 -24.61
CA VAL A 134 6.70 0.83 -25.40
C VAL A 134 5.36 0.16 -25.08
N THR A 135 4.31 0.96 -24.88
CA THR A 135 2.93 0.47 -24.69
C THR A 135 2.04 1.05 -25.79
N PRO A 136 1.43 0.23 -26.66
CA PRO A 136 0.43 0.71 -27.62
C PRO A 136 -0.92 0.92 -26.93
N ILE A 137 -1.66 1.94 -27.37
CA ILE A 137 -2.99 2.28 -26.85
C ILE A 137 -3.96 2.32 -28.04
N PRO A 138 -4.46 1.17 -28.50
CA PRO A 138 -5.38 1.10 -29.63
C PRO A 138 -6.79 1.54 -29.23
N TYR A 139 -7.52 2.08 -30.20
CA TYR A 139 -8.94 2.43 -30.08
C TYR A 139 -9.74 1.69 -31.16
N ASP A 140 -10.97 1.30 -30.83
CA ASP A 140 -11.90 0.74 -31.81
C ASP A 140 -12.44 1.80 -32.78
N GLY A 141 -13.26 1.37 -33.75
CA GLY A 141 -13.89 2.27 -34.74
C GLY A 141 -14.87 3.30 -34.18
N PHE A 142 -15.27 3.20 -32.90
CA PHE A 142 -16.06 4.20 -32.18
C PHE A 142 -15.18 5.12 -31.32
N GLY A 143 -13.91 4.78 -31.15
CA GLY A 143 -12.94 5.54 -30.39
C GLY A 143 -12.76 5.12 -28.94
N ARG A 144 -13.18 3.90 -28.59
CA ARG A 144 -13.15 3.32 -27.24
C ARG A 144 -11.92 2.43 -27.08
N GLN A 145 -11.25 2.50 -25.93
CA GLN A 145 -10.12 1.62 -25.63
C GLN A 145 -10.63 0.26 -25.15
N VAL A 146 -10.78 -0.68 -26.09
CA VAL A 146 -11.22 -2.05 -25.80
C VAL A 146 -10.07 -2.96 -25.38
N ASP A 147 -8.83 -2.68 -25.82
CA ASP A 147 -7.64 -3.46 -25.45
C ASP A 147 -6.67 -2.64 -24.60
N SER A 148 -6.08 -3.28 -23.58
CA SER A 148 -4.97 -2.71 -22.80
C SER A 148 -3.78 -3.65 -22.87
N TRP A 149 -2.77 -3.25 -23.65
CA TRP A 149 -1.57 -4.04 -23.92
C TRP A 149 -0.51 -3.91 -22.81
N LEU A 150 0.25 -4.97 -22.59
CA LEU A 150 1.42 -4.95 -21.72
C LEU A 150 2.60 -4.23 -22.40
N PRO A 151 3.47 -3.53 -21.65
CA PRO A 151 4.64 -2.86 -22.21
C PRO A 151 5.65 -3.86 -22.82
N VAL A 152 6.20 -3.54 -24.01
CA VAL A 152 7.19 -4.37 -24.70
C VAL A 152 8.53 -3.64 -24.86
N PRO A 153 9.68 -4.30 -24.62
CA PRO A 153 11.00 -3.73 -24.87
C PRO A 153 11.35 -3.80 -26.37
N MET A 154 11.45 -2.63 -27.02
CA MET A 154 11.67 -2.51 -28.46
C MET A 154 13.13 -2.26 -28.82
N SER A 155 13.56 -2.70 -30.01
CA SER A 155 14.96 -2.52 -30.47
C SER A 155 15.31 -1.07 -30.86
N SER A 156 14.32 -0.19 -31.04
CA SER A 156 14.55 1.26 -31.17
C SER A 156 14.96 1.84 -29.82
N GLN A 157 15.79 2.88 -29.87
CA GLN A 157 16.29 3.64 -28.74
C GLN A 157 16.14 5.16 -28.97
N SER A 158 15.16 5.55 -29.78
CA SER A 158 15.02 6.92 -30.30
C SER A 158 13.99 7.74 -29.52
N GLY A 159 13.11 7.09 -28.76
CA GLY A 159 11.93 7.74 -28.18
C GLY A 159 10.82 8.08 -29.17
N ASN A 160 11.03 7.81 -30.46
CA ASN A 160 10.06 8.09 -31.51
C ASN A 160 8.90 7.09 -31.49
N ILE A 161 7.78 7.46 -32.12
CA ILE A 161 6.65 6.55 -32.32
C ILE A 161 7.09 5.33 -33.14
N GLN A 162 6.67 4.14 -32.71
CA GLN A 162 7.11 2.86 -33.24
C GLN A 162 5.94 2.08 -33.85
N SER A 163 6.20 1.33 -34.92
CA SER A 163 5.22 0.48 -35.60
C SER A 163 5.42 -0.99 -35.24
N GLY A 164 4.38 -1.82 -35.43
CA GLY A 164 4.44 -3.27 -35.16
C GLY A 164 4.48 -3.66 -33.68
N VAL A 165 4.33 -2.71 -32.75
CA VAL A 165 4.48 -2.89 -31.29
C VAL A 165 3.66 -4.06 -30.74
N GLU A 166 2.41 -4.22 -31.18
CA GLU A 166 1.51 -5.32 -30.77
C GLU A 166 2.08 -6.71 -31.18
N SER A 167 2.61 -6.81 -32.40
CA SER A 167 3.27 -8.03 -32.88
C SER A 167 4.58 -8.29 -32.14
N SER A 168 5.34 -7.23 -31.83
CA SER A 168 6.55 -7.32 -31.01
C SER A 168 6.25 -7.74 -29.57
N ALA A 169 5.16 -7.26 -28.97
CA ALA A 169 4.71 -7.67 -27.63
C ALA A 169 4.37 -9.16 -27.63
N THR A 170 3.53 -9.60 -28.56
CA THR A 170 3.18 -11.01 -28.74
C THR A 170 4.42 -11.89 -28.92
N ALA A 171 5.39 -11.48 -29.76
CA ALA A 171 6.64 -12.23 -29.93
C ALA A 171 7.54 -12.22 -28.68
N TYR A 172 7.59 -11.11 -27.94
CA TYR A 172 8.39 -10.99 -26.71
C TYR A 172 7.85 -11.89 -25.59
N TYR A 173 6.54 -11.89 -25.36
CA TYR A 173 5.87 -12.68 -24.33
C TYR A 173 5.71 -14.17 -24.70
N GLN A 174 5.68 -14.53 -25.98
CA GLN A 174 5.84 -15.93 -26.44
C GLN A 174 7.26 -16.46 -26.22
N SER A 175 8.26 -15.58 -26.08
CA SER A 175 9.64 -15.94 -25.82
C SER A 175 10.05 -15.56 -24.39
N ASN A 176 11.35 -15.37 -24.13
CA ASN A 176 11.92 -14.88 -22.85
C ASN A 176 11.50 -15.62 -21.56
N GLY A 177 11.00 -16.85 -21.66
CA GLY A 177 10.61 -17.69 -20.53
C GLY A 177 9.18 -17.48 -20.01
N ILE A 178 8.37 -16.62 -20.65
CA ILE A 178 6.96 -16.43 -20.29
C ILE A 178 6.05 -17.38 -21.11
N ASN A 179 6.35 -17.58 -22.40
CA ASN A 179 5.70 -18.53 -23.29
C ASN A 179 4.17 -18.39 -23.38
N ASP A 180 3.70 -17.18 -23.68
CA ASP A 180 2.28 -16.84 -23.77
C ASP A 180 1.98 -15.86 -24.93
N SER A 181 0.89 -16.08 -25.67
CA SER A 181 0.52 -15.33 -26.87
C SER A 181 -0.49 -14.20 -26.68
N SER A 182 -0.98 -13.92 -25.46
CA SER A 182 -2.03 -12.91 -25.22
C SER A 182 -1.60 -11.80 -24.24
N PRO A 183 -0.66 -10.90 -24.61
CA PRO A 183 -0.13 -9.85 -23.74
C PRO A 183 -1.02 -8.60 -23.66
N PHE A 184 -2.33 -8.78 -23.54
CA PHE A 184 -3.31 -7.70 -23.42
C PHE A 184 -4.53 -8.16 -22.62
N SER A 185 -5.22 -7.24 -21.96
CA SER A 185 -6.61 -7.45 -21.53
C SER A 185 -7.56 -6.93 -22.60
N HIS A 186 -8.70 -7.62 -22.76
CA HIS A 186 -9.74 -7.27 -23.73
C HIS A 186 -11.08 -7.04 -23.03
N LYS A 187 -11.66 -5.85 -23.20
CA LYS A 187 -12.97 -5.43 -22.67
C LYS A 187 -14.05 -5.58 -23.73
N ASN A 188 -14.92 -6.57 -23.54
CA ASN A 188 -16.16 -6.72 -24.30
C ASN A 188 -17.21 -5.74 -23.74
N LEU A 189 -17.70 -4.82 -24.58
CA LEU A 189 -18.60 -3.73 -24.19
C LEU A 189 -20.03 -3.97 -24.65
N GLU A 190 -20.99 -3.46 -23.89
CA GLU A 190 -22.39 -3.39 -24.29
C GLU A 190 -22.53 -2.56 -25.57
N ASN A 191 -23.37 -3.01 -26.51
CA ASN A 191 -23.74 -2.25 -27.70
C ASN A 191 -24.79 -1.17 -27.36
N SER A 192 -24.45 -0.26 -26.46
CA SER A 192 -25.28 0.86 -26.00
C SER A 192 -24.44 2.14 -25.85
N PRO A 193 -25.05 3.34 -25.87
CA PRO A 193 -24.35 4.61 -25.62
C PRO A 193 -23.80 4.78 -24.19
N LEU A 194 -23.85 3.74 -23.34
CA LEU A 194 -23.28 3.73 -22.00
C LEU A 194 -21.94 2.98 -21.92
N ASP A 195 -21.53 2.29 -23.00
CA ASP A 195 -20.25 1.57 -23.12
C ASP A 195 -19.89 0.69 -21.91
N ARG A 196 -20.91 0.09 -21.27
CA ARG A 196 -20.73 -0.72 -20.05
C ARG A 196 -19.94 -2.00 -20.36
N ILE A 197 -18.97 -2.34 -19.53
CA ILE A 197 -18.17 -3.56 -19.69
C ILE A 197 -19.06 -4.76 -19.37
N LEU A 198 -19.22 -5.71 -20.29
CA LEU A 198 -19.95 -6.98 -20.05
C LEU A 198 -19.00 -8.08 -19.59
N SER A 199 -17.78 -8.11 -20.13
CA SER A 199 -16.73 -9.03 -19.67
C SER A 199 -15.33 -8.50 -19.98
N GLN A 200 -14.35 -8.88 -19.17
CA GLN A 200 -12.94 -8.59 -19.39
C GLN A 200 -12.11 -9.88 -19.36
N ASN A 201 -11.44 -10.20 -20.47
CA ASN A 201 -10.33 -11.15 -20.46
C ASN A 201 -9.09 -10.46 -19.89
N ASN A 202 -8.39 -11.08 -18.94
CA ASN A 202 -7.12 -10.59 -18.42
C ASN A 202 -5.92 -11.12 -19.22
N PRO A 203 -4.72 -10.52 -19.12
CA PRO A 203 -3.58 -10.92 -19.93
C PRO A 203 -3.15 -12.36 -19.67
N GLY A 204 -2.87 -13.07 -20.76
CA GLY A 204 -2.41 -14.45 -20.80
C GLY A 204 -3.41 -15.41 -21.43
N SER A 205 -2.86 -16.42 -22.10
CA SER A 205 -3.58 -17.44 -22.88
C SER A 205 -4.52 -18.27 -22.01
N ASP A 206 -4.09 -18.57 -20.78
CA ASP A 206 -4.87 -19.28 -19.76
C ASP A 206 -6.13 -18.50 -19.34
N TRP A 207 -6.12 -17.16 -19.45
CA TRP A 207 -7.23 -16.29 -19.04
C TRP A 207 -8.22 -15.95 -20.15
N GLN A 208 -7.94 -16.30 -21.42
CA GLN A 208 -8.82 -15.96 -22.55
C GLN A 208 -10.17 -16.67 -22.54
N ASN A 209 -10.26 -17.80 -21.82
CA ASN A 209 -11.51 -18.53 -21.56
C ASN A 209 -11.97 -18.39 -20.09
N LYS A 210 -11.43 -17.41 -19.37
CA LYS A 210 -11.70 -17.12 -17.96
C LYS A 210 -11.93 -15.61 -17.74
N PRO A 211 -12.91 -14.99 -18.43
CA PRO A 211 -13.23 -13.58 -18.23
C PRO A 211 -13.70 -13.30 -16.81
N VAL A 212 -13.39 -12.10 -16.32
CA VAL A 212 -14.23 -11.43 -15.31
C VAL A 212 -15.53 -11.02 -16.00
N VAL A 213 -16.69 -11.35 -15.44
CA VAL A 213 -18.01 -11.08 -16.07
C VAL A 213 -18.83 -10.14 -15.21
N PHE A 214 -19.42 -9.13 -15.86
CA PHE A 214 -20.18 -8.04 -15.23
C PHE A 214 -21.66 -8.12 -15.62
N GLY A 215 -22.55 -8.02 -14.62
CA GLY A 215 -24.00 -7.98 -14.80
C GLY A 215 -24.59 -6.69 -14.24
N TYR A 216 -25.58 -6.12 -14.92
CA TYR A 216 -26.23 -4.86 -14.54
C TYR A 216 -27.75 -5.00 -14.58
N ASP A 217 -28.29 -5.56 -13.51
CA ASP A 217 -29.70 -5.88 -13.35
C ASP A 217 -30.39 -4.90 -12.38
N THR A 218 -31.64 -5.22 -12.02
CA THR A 218 -32.28 -4.72 -10.80
C THR A 218 -32.68 -5.89 -9.91
N ASN A 219 -32.95 -5.64 -8.63
CA ASN A 219 -33.35 -6.71 -7.71
C ASN A 219 -34.69 -7.36 -8.11
N THR A 220 -34.86 -8.64 -7.80
CA THR A 220 -36.19 -9.28 -7.81
C THR A 220 -36.91 -9.08 -6.47
N ALA A 221 -38.24 -9.23 -6.47
CA ALA A 221 -39.04 -9.13 -5.24
C ALA A 221 -38.61 -10.22 -4.24
N GLY A 222 -38.35 -9.81 -2.99
CA GLY A 222 -37.90 -10.73 -1.93
C GLY A 222 -36.39 -11.00 -1.89
N GLU A 223 -35.60 -10.52 -2.86
CA GLU A 223 -34.16 -10.84 -2.97
C GLU A 223 -33.28 -10.19 -1.88
N VAL A 224 -33.73 -9.06 -1.33
CA VAL A 224 -32.96 -8.19 -0.42
C VAL A 224 -33.83 -7.84 0.80
N LYS A 225 -33.33 -8.10 2.01
CA LYS A 225 -33.98 -7.70 3.27
C LYS A 225 -34.03 -6.18 3.38
N LYS A 226 -35.19 -5.65 3.78
CA LYS A 226 -35.42 -4.20 3.92
C LYS A 226 -35.28 -3.77 5.37
N TYR A 227 -34.04 -3.57 5.80
CA TYR A 227 -33.75 -2.98 7.10
C TYR A 227 -34.13 -1.49 7.11
N THR A 228 -34.70 -1.04 8.22
CA THR A 228 -35.14 0.34 8.45
C THR A 228 -34.78 0.76 9.87
N THR A 229 -34.54 2.06 10.07
CA THR A 229 -34.36 2.64 11.40
C THR A 229 -35.66 3.23 11.95
N VAL A 230 -35.65 3.56 13.24
CA VAL A 230 -36.31 4.74 13.79
C VAL A 230 -35.27 5.51 14.59
N THR A 231 -34.92 6.75 14.20
CA THR A 231 -33.91 7.55 14.91
C THR A 231 -34.51 8.57 15.87
N SER A 232 -34.03 8.51 17.11
CA SER A 232 -34.20 9.53 18.14
C SER A 232 -32.91 10.35 18.33
N TRP A 233 -32.99 11.45 19.08
CA TRP A 233 -31.82 12.22 19.49
C TRP A 233 -31.62 12.06 21.00
N VAL A 234 -30.47 11.50 21.40
CA VAL A 234 -30.12 11.21 22.81
C VAL A 234 -28.74 11.78 23.06
N ASP A 235 -28.60 12.58 24.12
CA ASP A 235 -27.36 13.29 24.47
C ASP A 235 -26.67 13.94 23.26
N GLY A 236 -27.44 14.68 22.45
CA GLY A 236 -26.93 15.41 21.27
C GLY A 236 -26.38 14.53 20.13
N ALA A 237 -26.66 13.23 20.12
CA ALA A 237 -26.30 12.32 19.05
C ALA A 237 -27.51 11.52 18.55
N THR A 238 -27.45 11.03 17.31
CA THR A 238 -28.46 10.11 16.76
C THR A 238 -28.44 8.77 17.49
N SER A 239 -29.62 8.27 17.85
CA SER A 239 -29.82 6.94 18.44
C SER A 239 -30.89 6.22 17.64
N SER A 240 -30.43 5.40 16.68
CA SER A 240 -31.29 4.65 15.76
C SER A 240 -31.63 3.27 16.32
N GLU A 241 -32.90 2.86 16.22
CA GLU A 241 -33.36 1.49 16.51
C GLU A 241 -33.48 0.69 15.21
N LEU A 242 -32.89 -0.51 15.16
CA LEU A 242 -32.87 -1.36 13.97
C LEU A 242 -34.16 -2.20 13.87
N SER A 243 -34.80 -2.18 12.70
CA SER A 243 -36.00 -2.95 12.38
C SER A 243 -35.92 -3.62 11.00
N LEU A 244 -36.71 -4.67 10.77
CA LEU A 244 -36.82 -5.36 9.47
C LEU A 244 -38.22 -5.12 8.88
N SER A 245 -38.31 -4.22 7.91
CA SER A 245 -39.55 -3.86 7.18
C SER A 245 -39.75 -4.76 5.95
N GLY A 246 -39.65 -6.08 6.15
CA GLY A 246 -39.82 -7.08 5.09
C GLY A 246 -38.66 -7.10 4.08
N THR A 247 -38.97 -6.95 2.79
CA THR A 247 -38.02 -7.02 1.67
C THR A 247 -38.32 -5.92 0.64
N TYR A 248 -37.38 -5.69 -0.28
CA TYR A 248 -37.61 -4.80 -1.42
C TYR A 248 -38.45 -5.48 -2.51
N ASP A 249 -39.36 -4.71 -3.12
CA ASP A 249 -40.10 -5.15 -4.31
C ASP A 249 -39.17 -5.20 -5.53
N ALA A 250 -39.61 -5.86 -6.60
CA ALA A 250 -38.83 -5.94 -7.84
C ALA A 250 -38.54 -4.55 -8.43
N ALA A 251 -37.34 -4.38 -9.00
CA ALA A 251 -36.88 -3.15 -9.65
C ALA A 251 -36.78 -1.89 -8.76
N GLN A 252 -36.62 -2.04 -7.44
CA GLN A 252 -36.40 -0.92 -6.52
C GLN A 252 -34.92 -0.57 -6.30
N LEU A 253 -34.01 -1.51 -6.52
CA LEU A 253 -32.56 -1.39 -6.34
C LEU A 253 -31.81 -1.76 -7.63
N TYR A 254 -30.74 -1.03 -7.93
CA TYR A 254 -29.74 -1.44 -8.90
C TYR A 254 -28.97 -2.66 -8.38
N LYS A 255 -28.67 -3.61 -9.25
CA LYS A 255 -27.98 -4.87 -8.91
C LYS A 255 -26.77 -5.03 -9.83
N ASN A 256 -25.59 -4.70 -9.32
CA ASN A 256 -24.32 -4.87 -10.01
C ASN A 256 -23.71 -6.23 -9.63
N THR A 257 -23.43 -7.10 -10.58
CA THR A 257 -22.79 -8.41 -10.34
C THR A 257 -21.39 -8.42 -10.94
N VAL A 258 -20.41 -8.91 -10.19
CA VAL A 258 -19.06 -9.23 -10.69
C VAL A 258 -18.79 -10.71 -10.42
N THR A 259 -18.43 -11.45 -11.46
CA THR A 259 -17.97 -12.85 -11.39
C THR A 259 -16.47 -12.87 -11.68
N ASP A 260 -15.65 -13.41 -10.77
CA ASP A 260 -14.19 -13.50 -10.96
C ASP A 260 -13.78 -14.63 -11.93
N GLU A 261 -12.49 -14.71 -12.28
CA GLU A 261 -11.97 -15.71 -13.22
C GLU A 261 -12.11 -17.17 -12.72
N ASP A 262 -12.40 -17.38 -11.44
CA ASP A 262 -12.66 -18.67 -10.80
C ASP A 262 -14.17 -18.96 -10.60
N ASN A 263 -15.06 -18.05 -11.05
CA ASN A 263 -16.52 -18.06 -10.95
C ASN A 263 -17.12 -17.65 -9.58
N SER A 264 -16.33 -17.09 -8.66
CA SER A 264 -16.83 -16.52 -7.41
C SER A 264 -17.62 -15.24 -7.70
N LYS A 265 -18.83 -15.10 -7.15
CA LYS A 265 -19.74 -13.98 -7.46
C LYS A 265 -19.89 -13.02 -6.30
N THR A 266 -19.62 -11.75 -6.55
CA THR A 266 -19.97 -10.63 -5.67
C THR A 266 -21.09 -9.82 -6.32
N ILE A 267 -22.12 -9.50 -5.56
CA ILE A 267 -23.30 -8.75 -6.00
C ILE A 267 -23.48 -7.55 -5.08
N GLU A 268 -23.48 -6.35 -5.64
CA GLU A 268 -23.77 -5.10 -4.95
C GLU A 268 -25.20 -4.65 -5.27
N PHE A 269 -25.96 -4.31 -4.23
CA PHE A 269 -27.28 -3.68 -4.37
C PHE A 269 -27.23 -2.21 -3.93
N LYS A 270 -27.55 -1.30 -4.85
CA LYS A 270 -27.56 0.15 -4.62
C LYS A 270 -28.97 0.73 -4.76
N ASN A 271 -29.32 1.68 -3.89
CA ASN A 271 -30.60 2.39 -3.98
C ASN A 271 -30.54 3.56 -4.99
N GLY A 272 -31.68 4.24 -5.20
CA GLY A 272 -31.78 5.39 -6.11
C GLY A 272 -30.96 6.63 -5.73
N ARG A 273 -30.32 6.66 -4.55
CA ARG A 273 -29.37 7.70 -4.09
C ARG A 273 -27.91 7.30 -4.31
N GLY A 274 -27.64 6.07 -4.76
CA GLY A 274 -26.30 5.51 -4.93
C GLY A 274 -25.72 4.83 -3.68
N GLN A 275 -26.44 4.83 -2.55
CA GLN A 275 -26.01 4.12 -1.34
C GLN A 275 -26.08 2.60 -1.54
N THR A 276 -24.97 1.92 -1.27
CA THR A 276 -24.90 0.45 -1.20
C THR A 276 -25.67 -0.04 0.01
N LEU A 277 -26.69 -0.87 -0.15
CA LEU A 277 -27.49 -1.42 0.95
C LEU A 277 -27.10 -2.86 1.32
N LEU A 278 -26.56 -3.61 0.35
CA LEU A 278 -26.11 -4.99 0.52
C LEU A 278 -24.92 -5.26 -0.41
N VAL A 279 -23.85 -5.83 0.15
CA VAL A 279 -22.83 -6.57 -0.60
C VAL A 279 -22.99 -8.05 -0.29
N ARG A 280 -23.27 -8.85 -1.31
CA ARG A 280 -23.54 -10.29 -1.25
C ARG A 280 -22.42 -11.05 -1.96
N LYS A 281 -21.73 -11.96 -1.27
CA LYS A 281 -20.88 -12.98 -1.91
C LYS A 281 -21.67 -14.30 -1.99
N ALA A 282 -21.86 -14.84 -3.17
CA ALA A 282 -22.59 -16.10 -3.35
C ALA A 282 -21.70 -17.31 -3.02
N ILE A 283 -22.15 -18.16 -2.10
CA ILE A 283 -21.43 -19.38 -1.68
C ILE A 283 -21.94 -20.59 -2.47
N SER A 284 -23.26 -20.66 -2.67
CA SER A 284 -23.92 -21.71 -3.45
C SER A 284 -25.20 -21.17 -4.11
N ALA A 285 -25.98 -22.04 -4.76
CA ALA A 285 -27.29 -21.66 -5.31
C ALA A 285 -28.34 -21.28 -4.24
N SER A 286 -28.09 -21.59 -2.97
CA SER A 286 -29.02 -21.37 -1.85
C SER A 286 -28.39 -20.66 -0.63
N GLU A 287 -27.11 -20.32 -0.69
CA GLU A 287 -26.36 -19.75 0.44
C GLU A 287 -25.51 -18.56 -0.01
N ASN A 288 -25.53 -17.49 0.79
CA ASN A 288 -24.86 -16.23 0.52
C ASN A 288 -24.25 -15.67 1.82
N ALA A 289 -23.08 -15.04 1.71
CA ALA A 289 -22.56 -14.14 2.72
C ALA A 289 -23.04 -12.72 2.42
N ASP A 290 -24.05 -12.26 3.16
CA ASP A 290 -24.72 -10.96 2.97
C ASP A 290 -24.23 -9.93 4.01
N THR A 291 -23.54 -8.87 3.57
CA THR A 291 -23.22 -7.71 4.43
C THR A 291 -24.19 -6.56 4.14
N TYR A 292 -25.09 -6.27 5.08
CA TYR A 292 -26.07 -5.17 4.93
C TYR A 292 -25.57 -3.87 5.54
N TYR A 293 -25.84 -2.76 4.86
CA TYR A 293 -25.49 -1.40 5.26
C TYR A 293 -26.80 -0.62 5.47
N VAL A 294 -27.07 -0.22 6.71
CA VAL A 294 -28.35 0.38 7.11
C VAL A 294 -28.16 1.87 7.39
N TYR A 295 -28.81 2.69 6.58
CA TYR A 295 -28.79 4.15 6.71
C TYR A 295 -30.01 4.62 7.49
N ASN A 296 -29.83 5.69 8.26
CA ASN A 296 -30.93 6.35 8.97
C ASN A 296 -31.67 7.35 8.08
N GLU A 297 -32.68 8.01 8.65
CA GLU A 297 -33.53 9.00 7.99
C GLU A 297 -32.78 10.27 7.55
N PHE A 298 -31.54 10.45 8.03
CA PHE A 298 -30.63 11.54 7.69
C PHE A 298 -29.54 11.13 6.68
N ASP A 299 -29.70 9.99 5.99
CA ASP A 299 -28.73 9.41 5.04
C ASP A 299 -27.36 9.00 5.66
N GLN A 300 -27.27 8.93 6.99
CA GLN A 300 -26.06 8.51 7.71
C GLN A 300 -26.04 6.99 7.90
N LEU A 301 -24.88 6.34 7.77
CA LEU A 301 -24.73 4.89 7.98
C LEU A 301 -24.83 4.55 9.48
N ALA A 302 -25.98 4.07 9.96
CA ALA A 302 -26.23 3.78 11.36
C ALA A 302 -25.75 2.38 11.78
N PHE A 303 -25.86 1.38 10.90
CA PHE A 303 -25.42 0.01 11.17
C PHE A 303 -24.74 -0.66 9.98
N VAL A 304 -23.82 -1.58 10.26
CA VAL A 304 -23.41 -2.62 9.32
C VAL A 304 -23.63 -3.98 9.96
N ILE A 305 -24.30 -4.88 9.24
CA ILE A 305 -24.73 -6.21 9.69
C ILE A 305 -23.96 -7.27 8.88
N PRO A 306 -22.95 -7.93 9.46
CA PRO A 306 -22.14 -8.93 8.76
C PRO A 306 -22.90 -10.23 8.45
N PRO A 307 -22.33 -11.10 7.59
CA PRO A 307 -22.98 -12.32 7.08
C PRO A 307 -23.60 -13.26 8.11
N LEU A 308 -22.94 -13.50 9.25
CA LEU A 308 -23.46 -14.39 10.30
C LEU A 308 -24.72 -13.82 10.97
N ALA A 309 -24.74 -12.50 11.19
CA ALA A 309 -25.89 -11.82 11.75
C ALA A 309 -27.03 -11.73 10.74
N SER A 310 -26.73 -11.37 9.48
CA SER A 310 -27.74 -11.21 8.42
C SER A 310 -28.41 -12.52 8.00
N ALA A 311 -27.76 -13.67 8.16
CA ALA A 311 -28.34 -14.98 7.91
C ALA A 311 -29.52 -15.31 8.84
N SER A 312 -29.57 -14.73 10.04
CA SER A 312 -30.67 -14.94 11.00
C SER A 312 -32.00 -14.35 10.51
N VAL A 313 -33.12 -14.96 10.91
CA VAL A 313 -34.47 -14.49 10.56
C VAL A 313 -34.73 -13.08 11.10
N SER A 314 -34.28 -12.82 12.33
CA SER A 314 -34.23 -11.51 12.96
C SER A 314 -32.87 -11.32 13.64
N ILE A 315 -32.45 -10.07 13.83
CA ILE A 315 -31.23 -9.75 14.58
C ILE A 315 -31.58 -9.79 16.08
N SER A 316 -30.94 -10.68 16.83
CA SER A 316 -31.07 -10.71 18.29
C SER A 316 -30.33 -9.53 18.93
N SER A 317 -30.65 -9.18 20.18
CA SER A 317 -29.87 -8.20 20.93
C SER A 317 -28.41 -8.61 21.08
N SER A 318 -28.13 -9.92 21.18
CA SER A 318 -26.76 -10.44 21.23
C SER A 318 -26.03 -10.30 19.88
N ALA A 319 -26.67 -10.62 18.75
CA ALA A 319 -26.08 -10.43 17.43
C ALA A 319 -25.84 -8.94 17.11
N LEU A 320 -26.73 -8.06 17.56
CA LEU A 320 -26.54 -6.60 17.45
C LEU A 320 -25.33 -6.11 18.25
N GLU A 321 -25.10 -6.68 19.45
CA GLU A 321 -24.00 -6.33 20.36
C GLU A 321 -22.65 -6.94 19.97
N HIS A 322 -22.64 -8.20 19.52
CA HIS A 322 -21.43 -9.01 19.37
C HIS A 322 -21.02 -9.29 17.92
N LEU A 323 -21.89 -9.03 16.94
CA LEU A 323 -21.60 -9.23 15.50
C LEU A 323 -21.75 -7.95 14.66
N CYS A 324 -22.60 -6.99 15.04
CA CYS A 324 -22.87 -5.80 14.21
C CYS A 324 -22.00 -4.60 14.58
N TYR A 325 -21.76 -3.72 13.59
CA TYR A 325 -21.17 -2.40 13.79
C TYR A 325 -22.30 -1.37 13.99
N GLN A 326 -22.12 -0.43 14.93
CA GLN A 326 -23.12 0.58 15.28
C GLN A 326 -22.51 1.99 15.31
N TYR A 327 -23.25 2.99 14.86
CA TYR A 327 -22.75 4.36 14.67
C TYR A 327 -23.76 5.42 15.14
N LYS A 328 -23.25 6.51 15.72
CA LYS A 328 -24.03 7.69 16.12
C LYS A 328 -23.34 8.98 15.68
N TYR A 329 -24.14 9.93 15.22
CA TYR A 329 -23.69 11.18 14.63
C TYR A 329 -24.27 12.39 15.37
N ASP A 330 -23.58 13.51 15.36
CA ASP A 330 -24.13 14.77 15.85
C ASP A 330 -25.03 15.47 14.80
N ASP A 331 -25.58 16.63 15.16
CA ASP A 331 -26.39 17.49 14.31
C ASP A 331 -25.65 18.00 13.06
N ARG A 332 -24.31 17.93 13.07
CA ARG A 332 -23.42 18.25 11.96
C ARG A 332 -22.98 17.03 11.15
N SER A 333 -23.59 15.86 11.41
CA SER A 333 -23.29 14.57 10.78
C SER A 333 -21.84 14.06 10.97
N ARG A 334 -21.16 14.49 12.04
CA ARG A 334 -19.84 13.98 12.44
C ARG A 334 -20.02 12.75 13.33
N LEU A 335 -19.17 11.73 13.18
CA LEU A 335 -19.29 10.47 13.93
C LEU A 335 -18.82 10.66 15.38
N VAL A 336 -19.75 10.75 16.33
CA VAL A 336 -19.44 11.07 17.74
C VAL A 336 -19.43 9.86 18.68
N GLU A 337 -20.10 8.76 18.31
CA GLU A 337 -19.94 7.47 18.99
C GLU A 337 -19.96 6.32 17.98
N LYS A 338 -19.15 5.28 18.20
CA LYS A 338 -19.21 4.04 17.42
C LYS A 338 -19.02 2.80 18.29
N LYS A 339 -19.41 1.65 17.76
CA LYS A 339 -19.25 0.34 18.39
C LYS A 339 -18.82 -0.69 17.37
N LEU A 340 -17.79 -1.46 17.73
CA LEU A 340 -17.29 -2.60 16.94
C LEU A 340 -17.85 -3.91 17.51
N PRO A 341 -17.96 -4.99 16.71
CA PRO A 341 -18.54 -6.26 17.15
C PRO A 341 -17.92 -6.82 18.44
N GLY A 342 -18.71 -6.85 19.53
CA GLY A 342 -18.29 -7.36 20.83
C GLY A 342 -17.33 -6.45 21.62
N LYS A 343 -17.16 -5.20 21.18
CA LYS A 343 -16.42 -4.13 21.85
C LYS A 343 -17.38 -3.19 22.58
N GLY A 344 -16.92 -2.55 23.66
CA GLY A 344 -17.61 -1.42 24.27
C GLY A 344 -17.74 -0.21 23.34
N TRP A 345 -18.52 0.78 23.75
CA TRP A 345 -18.66 2.03 23.00
C TRP A 345 -17.36 2.84 23.01
N GLU A 346 -17.06 3.45 21.87
CA GLU A 346 -16.04 4.48 21.65
C GLU A 346 -16.75 5.83 21.47
N GLN A 347 -16.20 6.89 22.04
CA GLN A 347 -16.74 8.26 22.00
C GLN A 347 -15.68 9.22 21.43
N MET A 348 -16.08 10.12 20.53
CA MET A 348 -15.27 11.18 19.94
C MET A 348 -15.84 12.56 20.29
N ILE A 349 -14.97 13.57 20.37
CA ILE A 349 -15.33 14.98 20.57
C ILE A 349 -14.50 15.85 19.64
N TYR A 350 -15.15 16.80 18.97
CA TYR A 350 -14.61 17.59 17.88
C TYR A 350 -14.48 19.07 18.25
N ASN A 351 -13.43 19.72 17.75
CA ASN A 351 -13.30 21.18 17.78
C ASN A 351 -14.12 21.86 16.66
N LYS A 352 -14.08 23.19 16.60
CA LYS A 352 -14.77 24.01 15.59
C LYS A 352 -14.18 23.93 14.17
N LYS A 353 -13.05 23.23 13.99
CA LYS A 353 -12.44 22.89 12.70
C LYS A 353 -12.75 21.43 12.28
N ASP A 354 -13.66 20.75 12.99
CA ASP A 354 -14.04 19.35 12.78
C ASP A 354 -12.89 18.35 12.92
N GLN A 355 -11.89 18.71 13.73
CA GLN A 355 -10.80 17.84 14.15
C GLN A 355 -11.16 17.15 15.47
N VAL A 356 -10.89 15.84 15.58
CA VAL A 356 -11.08 15.08 16.82
C VAL A 356 -10.05 15.55 17.86
N ILE A 357 -10.50 16.16 18.96
CA ILE A 357 -9.61 16.60 20.04
C ILE A 357 -9.63 15.67 21.25
N LEU A 358 -10.69 14.89 21.47
CA LEU A 358 -10.74 13.80 22.45
C LEU A 358 -11.30 12.51 21.82
N TYR A 359 -10.80 11.36 22.27
CA TYR A 359 -11.53 10.10 22.23
C TYR A 359 -11.35 9.32 23.53
N ARG A 360 -12.33 8.47 23.85
CA ARG A 360 -12.15 7.35 24.79
C ARG A 360 -12.94 6.14 24.33
N ASP A 361 -12.41 4.96 24.65
CA ASP A 361 -13.18 3.72 24.65
C ASP A 361 -13.73 3.41 26.06
N THR A 362 -14.39 2.26 26.19
CA THR A 362 -14.99 1.85 27.45
C THR A 362 -13.96 1.45 28.52
N VAL A 363 -12.74 1.03 28.13
CA VAL A 363 -11.66 0.72 29.07
C VAL A 363 -11.02 2.00 29.60
N LEU A 364 -10.71 2.97 28.74
CA LEU A 364 -10.25 4.31 29.16
C LEU A 364 -11.26 5.04 30.05
N LYS A 365 -12.56 4.88 29.78
CA LYS A 365 -13.63 5.41 30.64
C LYS A 365 -13.64 4.76 32.03
N ASN A 366 -13.51 3.43 32.11
CA ASN A 366 -13.65 2.70 33.36
C ASN A 366 -12.33 2.63 34.17
N GLY A 367 -11.19 2.91 33.55
CA GLY A 367 -9.85 2.87 34.14
C GLY A 367 -9.09 1.60 33.78
N ILE A 368 -7.77 1.74 33.61
CA ILE A 368 -6.86 0.65 33.21
C ILE A 368 -6.13 0.12 34.47
N PRO A 369 -6.09 -1.20 34.71
CA PRO A 369 -5.29 -1.77 35.80
C PRO A 369 -3.82 -1.35 35.74
N ASN A 370 -3.27 -0.88 36.86
CA ASN A 370 -1.90 -0.37 37.01
C ASN A 370 -1.55 0.91 36.21
N PHE A 371 -2.48 1.47 35.42
CA PHE A 371 -2.35 2.78 34.78
C PHE A 371 -3.48 3.65 35.31
N THR A 372 -3.24 4.32 36.46
CA THR A 372 -4.22 5.08 37.25
C THR A 372 -4.86 6.17 36.40
N ALA A 373 -6.00 5.87 35.77
CA ALA A 373 -6.54 6.65 34.66
C ALA A 373 -8.05 6.38 34.46
N ASP A 374 -8.83 6.39 35.53
CA ASP A 374 -10.30 6.38 35.48
C ASP A 374 -10.87 7.65 34.82
N GLN A 375 -12.02 7.53 34.13
CA GLN A 375 -12.68 8.62 33.40
C GLN A 375 -11.74 9.36 32.42
N SER A 376 -10.81 8.63 31.81
CA SER A 376 -9.83 9.19 30.90
C SER A 376 -10.36 9.42 29.50
N TRP A 377 -9.82 10.45 28.88
CA TRP A 377 -9.80 10.68 27.45
C TRP A 377 -8.33 10.74 27.02
N ALA A 378 -7.98 10.11 25.91
CA ALA A 378 -6.78 10.55 25.21
C ALA A 378 -7.13 11.77 24.35
N PHE A 379 -6.23 12.73 24.26
CA PHE A 379 -6.45 14.00 23.57
C PHE A 379 -5.41 14.24 22.49
N THR A 380 -5.80 15.03 21.49
CA THR A 380 -4.93 15.52 20.42
C THR A 380 -5.01 17.04 20.35
N LYS A 381 -3.85 17.70 20.37
CA LYS A 381 -3.70 19.14 20.17
C LYS A 381 -3.24 19.45 18.77
N TYR A 382 -3.69 20.59 18.26
CA TYR A 382 -3.38 21.06 16.91
C TYR A 382 -2.83 22.49 16.95
N ASP A 383 -2.00 22.85 15.97
CA ASP A 383 -1.60 24.24 15.75
C ASP A 383 -2.58 25.00 14.84
N GLN A 384 -2.22 26.25 14.51
CA GLN A 384 -3.05 27.10 13.65
C GLN A 384 -3.27 26.50 12.25
N LEU A 385 -2.32 25.72 11.73
CA LEU A 385 -2.38 25.02 10.44
C LEU A 385 -3.07 23.65 10.54
N GLY A 386 -3.43 23.20 11.73
CA GLY A 386 -4.07 21.91 11.96
C GLY A 386 -3.09 20.73 12.08
N ARG A 387 -1.78 20.97 12.20
CA ARG A 387 -0.76 19.93 12.46
C ARG A 387 -0.82 19.50 13.92
N VAL A 388 -0.63 18.21 14.21
CA VAL A 388 -0.69 17.67 15.59
C VAL A 388 0.51 18.17 16.41
N THR A 389 0.30 18.94 17.48
CA THR A 389 1.39 19.48 18.31
C THR A 389 1.76 18.57 19.47
N TYR A 390 0.78 18.07 20.23
CA TYR A 390 1.02 17.05 21.26
C TYR A 390 -0.23 16.21 21.55
N THR A 391 -0.01 14.99 22.04
CA THR A 391 -1.05 14.07 22.49
C THR A 391 -0.82 13.67 23.95
N GLY A 392 -1.88 13.24 24.63
CA GLY A 392 -1.79 12.89 26.03
C GLY A 392 -3.07 12.26 26.59
N ILE A 393 -3.10 12.08 27.92
CA ILE A 393 -4.27 11.70 28.70
C ILE A 393 -4.74 12.89 29.54
N SER A 394 -6.05 13.12 29.53
CA SER A 394 -6.77 14.06 30.39
C SER A 394 -7.96 13.34 31.02
N ARG A 395 -8.25 13.58 32.30
CA ARG A 395 -9.46 13.03 32.93
C ARG A 395 -10.58 14.07 32.91
N ASP A 396 -11.75 13.65 32.43
CA ASP A 396 -12.97 14.46 32.57
C ASP A 396 -14.18 13.54 32.74
N VAL A 397 -14.79 13.64 33.92
CA VAL A 397 -15.99 12.87 34.33
C VAL A 397 -17.26 13.37 33.64
N THR A 398 -17.19 14.54 32.99
CA THR A 398 -18.30 15.20 32.32
C THR A 398 -18.83 14.34 31.15
N PRO A 399 -20.16 14.26 30.93
CA PRO A 399 -20.73 13.56 29.77
C PRO A 399 -20.23 14.13 28.44
N ARG A 400 -20.06 13.25 27.43
CA ARG A 400 -19.54 13.60 26.09
C ARG A 400 -20.20 14.85 25.51
N GLN A 401 -21.53 14.92 25.59
CA GLN A 401 -22.27 16.06 25.04
C GLN A 401 -22.07 17.36 25.81
N SER A 402 -21.95 17.32 27.14
CA SER A 402 -21.70 18.52 27.94
C SER A 402 -20.30 19.09 27.66
N ILE A 403 -19.31 18.22 27.38
CA ILE A 403 -17.99 18.62 26.88
C ILE A 403 -18.09 19.21 25.46
N GLN A 404 -18.77 18.54 24.52
CA GLN A 404 -18.97 19.02 23.15
C GLN A 404 -19.66 20.41 23.14
N SER A 405 -20.76 20.56 23.87
CA SER A 405 -21.46 21.85 24.06
C SER A 405 -20.57 22.94 24.67
N TYR A 406 -19.63 22.60 25.56
CA TYR A 406 -18.66 23.56 26.08
C TYR A 406 -17.69 24.06 24.99
N ILE A 407 -17.13 23.14 24.20
CA ILE A 407 -16.23 23.44 23.07
C ILE A 407 -16.94 24.26 21.99
N ASP A 408 -18.18 23.91 21.66
CA ASP A 408 -18.99 24.63 20.67
C ASP A 408 -19.39 26.05 21.13
N ASN A 409 -19.24 26.37 22.42
CA ASN A 409 -19.37 27.72 22.97
C ASN A 409 -18.02 28.45 23.18
N GLN A 410 -16.86 27.80 23.02
CA GLN A 410 -15.56 28.47 23.11
C GLN A 410 -15.30 29.43 21.93
N ALA A 411 -14.45 30.43 22.15
CA ALA A 411 -14.05 31.37 21.10
C ALA A 411 -13.07 30.71 20.10
N VAL A 412 -13.12 31.10 18.82
CA VAL A 412 -12.31 30.46 17.76
C VAL A 412 -10.81 30.62 18.00
N ASN A 413 -10.37 31.72 18.64
CA ASN A 413 -8.97 31.99 18.96
C ASN A 413 -8.40 31.17 20.12
N VAL A 414 -9.17 30.28 20.76
CA VAL A 414 -8.65 29.26 21.70
C VAL A 414 -8.74 27.83 21.13
N SER A 415 -8.95 27.67 19.81
CA SER A 415 -9.09 26.35 19.18
C SER A 415 -7.77 25.66 18.78
N TYR A 416 -6.61 26.25 19.07
CA TYR A 416 -5.29 25.73 18.68
C TYR A 416 -4.16 26.21 19.61
N GLU A 417 -3.03 25.50 19.60
CA GLU A 417 -1.83 25.86 20.34
C GLU A 417 -0.83 26.66 19.48
N ALA A 418 -0.17 27.64 20.08
CA ALA A 418 0.86 28.46 19.44
C ALA A 418 2.28 28.03 19.87
N ARG A 419 3.25 28.20 18.95
CA ARG A 419 4.68 28.00 19.24
C ARG A 419 5.20 29.13 20.14
N GLY A 420 6.06 28.80 21.11
CA GLY A 420 6.69 29.80 21.99
C GLY A 420 5.94 30.08 23.30
N GLY A 421 4.85 29.35 23.57
CA GLY A 421 4.42 29.12 24.95
C GLY A 421 5.43 28.25 25.69
N SER A 422 5.29 28.13 27.01
CA SER A 422 6.09 27.20 27.81
C SER A 422 5.30 26.69 29.02
N PHE A 423 5.22 25.37 29.18
CA PHE A 423 4.76 24.72 30.41
C PHE A 423 5.51 23.41 30.63
N THR A 424 5.56 22.95 31.89
CA THR A 424 6.23 21.70 32.28
C THR A 424 5.23 20.75 32.91
N LEU A 425 5.16 19.52 32.42
CA LEU A 425 4.33 18.45 32.98
C LEU A 425 5.05 17.09 32.90
N ASN A 426 4.92 16.27 33.94
CA ASN A 426 5.64 15.00 34.11
C ASN A 426 7.16 15.10 33.77
N SER A 427 7.83 16.17 34.22
CA SER A 427 9.24 16.47 33.94
C SER A 427 9.60 16.72 32.46
N MET A 428 8.62 16.85 31.56
CA MET A 428 8.82 17.35 30.19
C MET A 428 8.40 18.82 30.10
N THR A 429 9.25 19.68 29.56
CA THR A 429 8.88 21.05 29.18
C THR A 429 8.47 21.08 27.71
N LEU A 430 7.32 21.67 27.42
CA LEU A 430 6.78 21.84 26.07
C LEU A 430 6.84 23.31 25.66
N GLU A 431 7.41 23.60 24.50
CA GLU A 431 7.46 24.95 23.90
C GLU A 431 6.19 25.32 23.10
N TYR A 432 5.05 24.93 23.66
CA TYR A 432 3.72 25.20 23.14
C TYR A 432 2.87 25.85 24.24
N GLY A 433 1.74 26.44 23.85
CA GLY A 433 0.68 26.79 24.79
C GLY A 433 0.01 25.56 25.42
N ASN A 434 -0.96 25.84 26.29
CA ASN A 434 -2.00 24.90 26.71
C ASN A 434 -3.32 25.68 26.84
N VAL A 435 -3.76 26.29 25.73
CA VAL A 435 -4.89 27.24 25.70
C VAL A 435 -6.18 26.63 25.17
N SER A 436 -6.08 25.60 24.34
CA SER A 436 -7.24 24.84 23.86
C SER A 436 -7.72 23.84 24.90
N TYR A 437 -8.97 23.40 24.80
CA TYR A 437 -9.47 22.28 25.60
C TYR A 437 -8.84 20.93 25.13
N PRO A 438 -8.60 19.94 26.01
CA PRO A 438 -8.60 20.02 27.47
C PRO A 438 -7.39 20.80 27.98
N THR A 439 -7.58 21.67 28.97
CA THR A 439 -6.48 22.41 29.62
C THR A 439 -5.97 21.69 30.87
N SER A 440 -6.80 20.85 31.51
CA SER A 440 -6.38 19.91 32.54
C SER A 440 -5.77 18.67 31.88
N ILE A 441 -4.49 18.40 32.16
CA ILE A 441 -3.71 17.32 31.55
C ILE A 441 -3.09 16.49 32.67
N ASP A 442 -3.20 15.17 32.56
CA ASP A 442 -2.65 14.20 33.51
C ASP A 442 -1.30 13.65 33.01
N LYS A 443 -1.26 13.27 31.73
CA LYS A 443 -0.09 12.64 31.10
C LYS A 443 0.16 13.20 29.70
N ILE A 444 1.37 13.66 29.37
CA ILE A 444 1.78 13.83 27.95
C ILE A 444 2.27 12.48 27.43
N LEU A 445 1.91 12.12 26.20
CA LEU A 445 2.27 10.87 25.52
C LEU A 445 3.25 11.10 24.36
N ALA A 446 2.97 12.08 23.49
CA ALA A 446 3.88 12.48 22.42
C ALA A 446 3.83 13.99 22.16
N VAL A 447 4.92 14.56 21.64
CA VAL A 447 5.04 15.98 21.25
C VAL A 447 5.74 16.06 19.91
N SER A 448 5.15 16.76 18.95
CA SER A 448 5.71 16.97 17.60
C SER A 448 6.06 18.45 17.41
N TYR A 449 7.22 18.69 16.83
CA TYR A 449 7.80 20.01 16.64
C TYR A 449 7.91 20.29 15.15
N TYR A 450 7.59 21.53 14.76
CA TYR A 450 7.65 22.00 13.38
C TYR A 450 8.29 23.38 13.32
N ASP A 451 8.69 23.78 12.12
CA ASP A 451 9.20 25.11 11.75
C ASP A 451 10.59 25.46 12.32
N THR A 452 10.80 25.26 13.62
CA THR A 452 12.09 25.44 14.32
C THR A 452 12.39 24.25 15.23
N TYR A 453 13.66 24.06 15.62
CA TYR A 453 14.02 23.00 16.56
C TYR A 453 13.72 23.44 18.02
N PRO A 454 13.37 22.50 18.93
CA PRO A 454 13.18 22.80 20.33
C PRO A 454 14.45 23.21 21.09
N GLN A 455 14.26 23.91 22.21
CA GLN A 455 15.30 24.17 23.19
C GLN A 455 15.85 22.84 23.76
N GLY A 456 17.17 22.70 23.77
CA GLY A 456 17.82 21.44 24.17
C GLY A 456 17.85 20.35 23.09
N ALA A 457 17.41 20.65 21.86
CA ALA A 457 17.79 19.85 20.70
C ALA A 457 19.33 19.88 20.51
N PRO A 458 19.93 18.86 19.87
CA PRO A 458 21.32 18.94 19.43
C PRO A 458 21.52 20.13 18.49
N ALA A 459 22.66 20.82 18.64
CA ALA A 459 22.98 22.00 17.83
C ALA A 459 22.92 21.66 16.34
N VAL A 460 22.12 22.42 15.58
CA VAL A 460 21.92 22.20 14.14
C VAL A 460 23.28 22.34 13.43
N PRO A 461 23.83 21.27 12.82
CA PRO A 461 25.12 21.35 12.14
C PRO A 461 24.97 22.13 10.83
N GLY A 462 26.00 22.86 10.41
CA GLY A 462 25.97 23.61 9.15
C GLY A 462 25.97 22.71 7.90
N THR A 463 26.63 21.55 7.98
CA THR A 463 26.62 20.52 6.94
C THR A 463 26.48 19.12 7.55
N ILE A 464 25.89 18.19 6.79
CA ILE A 464 25.81 16.76 7.11
C ILE A 464 26.31 15.98 5.89
N LEU A 465 27.37 15.19 6.08
CA LEU A 465 28.06 14.45 5.01
C LEU A 465 28.51 15.36 3.84
N GLY A 466 28.81 16.63 4.12
CA GLY A 466 29.18 17.65 3.13
C GLY A 466 28.00 18.32 2.42
N GLN A 467 26.75 17.91 2.67
CA GLN A 467 25.55 18.58 2.17
C GLN A 467 25.18 19.73 3.12
N ASP A 468 24.83 20.90 2.58
CA ASP A 468 24.32 22.03 3.35
C ASP A 468 22.99 21.70 4.05
N VAL A 469 22.92 21.95 5.36
CA VAL A 469 21.69 21.79 6.15
C VAL A 469 20.79 23.01 6.00
N LEU A 470 19.49 22.77 5.91
CA LEU A 470 18.45 23.79 5.88
C LEU A 470 18.40 24.56 7.22
N PRO A 471 18.65 25.88 7.24
CA PRO A 471 18.62 26.65 8.48
C PRO A 471 17.19 26.80 9.01
N GLN A 472 17.05 27.07 10.31
CA GLN A 472 15.74 27.25 10.94
C GLN A 472 15.16 28.67 10.83
N THR A 473 15.92 29.64 10.31
CA THR A 473 15.44 31.00 10.05
C THR A 473 15.88 31.48 8.66
N THR A 474 15.12 32.41 8.10
CA THR A 474 15.42 33.04 6.80
C THR A 474 16.40 34.22 6.91
N GLN A 475 17.04 34.42 8.06
CA GLN A 475 18.00 35.53 8.25
C GLN A 475 19.30 35.35 7.44
N SER A 476 19.61 34.13 7.02
CA SER A 476 20.81 33.76 6.24
C SER A 476 20.50 32.93 4.99
N SER A 477 19.22 32.81 4.61
CA SER A 477 18.75 31.94 3.53
C SER A 477 17.35 32.33 3.08
N ASN A 478 17.02 32.16 1.79
CA ASN A 478 15.65 32.31 1.29
C ASN A 478 14.74 31.14 1.70
N VAL A 479 15.32 29.96 1.96
CA VAL A 479 14.62 28.76 2.44
C VAL A 479 14.96 28.44 3.90
N SER A 480 14.02 27.91 4.67
CA SER A 480 14.23 27.45 6.05
C SER A 480 13.36 26.24 6.38
N THR A 481 13.53 25.64 7.57
CA THR A 481 12.71 24.50 8.06
C THR A 481 11.24 24.82 8.35
N LYS A 482 10.74 26.00 7.95
CA LYS A 482 9.31 26.35 8.02
C LYS A 482 8.47 25.31 7.26
N SER A 483 7.26 25.05 7.76
CA SER A 483 6.34 23.95 7.43
C SER A 483 6.82 22.53 7.76
N LEU A 484 8.13 22.26 7.83
CA LEU A 484 8.69 20.91 8.06
C LEU A 484 8.68 20.47 9.54
N PRO A 485 8.54 19.15 9.83
CA PRO A 485 8.67 18.59 11.18
C PRO A 485 10.14 18.46 11.61
N THR A 486 10.53 19.17 12.67
CA THR A 486 11.92 19.29 13.14
C THR A 486 12.29 18.29 14.23
N ALA A 487 11.34 17.89 15.08
CA ALA A 487 11.54 16.91 16.14
C ALA A 487 10.25 16.19 16.54
N SER A 488 10.38 15.00 17.14
CA SER A 488 9.27 14.24 17.74
C SER A 488 9.74 13.55 19.02
N TYR A 489 9.07 13.84 20.13
CA TYR A 489 9.32 13.23 21.44
C TYR A 489 8.18 12.25 21.74
N VAL A 490 8.50 11.01 22.06
CA VAL A 490 7.52 9.95 22.34
C VAL A 490 7.87 9.26 23.65
N ARG A 491 6.90 9.15 24.55
CA ARG A 491 7.05 8.56 25.89
C ARG A 491 6.82 7.06 25.85
N ASN A 492 7.52 6.33 26.71
CA ASN A 492 7.19 4.95 27.08
C ASN A 492 5.93 4.94 27.93
N ILE A 493 5.03 3.99 27.70
CA ILE A 493 3.72 3.93 28.37
C ILE A 493 3.88 3.41 29.81
N GLU A 494 4.67 2.35 29.98
CA GLU A 494 4.80 1.58 31.23
C GLU A 494 5.90 2.10 32.19
N ASP A 495 7.01 2.64 31.67
CA ASP A 495 8.13 3.16 32.49
C ASP A 495 8.31 4.70 32.45
N GLU A 496 7.45 5.39 31.70
CA GLU A 496 7.40 6.85 31.54
C GLU A 496 8.64 7.55 30.94
N SER A 497 9.68 6.81 30.55
CA SER A 497 10.89 7.34 29.91
C SER A 497 10.62 7.92 28.52
N TRP A 498 11.57 8.63 27.92
CA TRP A 498 11.34 9.35 26.65
C TRP A 498 12.36 8.99 25.57
N THR A 499 11.85 8.73 24.36
CA THR A 499 12.63 8.77 23.11
C THR A 499 12.47 10.13 22.45
N LYS A 500 13.54 10.74 21.94
CA LYS A 500 13.54 12.06 21.29
C LYS A 500 14.21 12.00 19.92
N ALA A 501 13.42 12.08 18.86
CA ALA A 501 13.88 12.15 17.48
C ALA A 501 14.00 13.60 16.98
N TYR A 502 15.00 13.87 16.15
CA TYR A 502 15.24 15.13 15.45
C TYR A 502 15.53 14.83 13.98
N THR A 503 14.94 15.60 13.07
CA THR A 503 15.08 15.40 11.61
C THR A 503 15.73 16.63 11.00
N TYR A 504 16.82 16.43 10.26
CA TYR A 504 17.55 17.49 9.57
C TYR A 504 17.43 17.33 8.06
N TYR A 505 17.31 18.46 7.37
CA TYR A 505 16.96 18.56 5.96
C TYR A 505 18.08 19.22 5.15
N ASP A 506 18.18 18.90 3.86
CA ASP A 506 18.98 19.67 2.92
C ASP A 506 18.24 20.94 2.43
N LYS A 507 18.93 21.79 1.66
CA LYS A 507 18.35 22.99 1.03
C LYS A 507 17.18 22.74 0.06
N LYS A 508 16.84 21.48 -0.27
CA LYS A 508 15.63 21.09 -1.02
C LYS A 508 14.48 20.60 -0.12
N GLY A 509 14.63 20.63 1.21
CA GLY A 509 13.64 20.09 2.15
C GLY A 509 13.61 18.56 2.22
N ARG A 510 14.65 17.87 1.73
CA ARG A 510 14.76 16.40 1.79
C ARG A 510 15.45 15.98 3.07
N ALA A 511 14.93 14.98 3.79
CA ALA A 511 15.51 14.53 5.04
C ALA A 511 16.87 13.83 4.80
N ILE A 512 17.94 14.39 5.35
CA ILE A 512 19.32 13.88 5.23
C ILE A 512 19.88 13.34 6.55
N SER A 513 19.20 13.56 7.68
CA SER A 513 19.56 12.93 8.96
C SER A 513 18.35 12.75 9.88
N ALA A 514 18.34 11.62 10.58
CA ALA A 514 17.46 11.35 11.71
C ALA A 514 18.32 11.00 12.94
N HIS A 515 18.24 11.83 13.99
CA HIS A 515 18.93 11.60 15.26
C HIS A 515 17.91 11.27 16.35
N SER A 516 17.96 10.04 16.88
CA SER A 516 17.01 9.49 17.86
C SER A 516 17.73 9.23 19.18
N VAL A 517 17.57 10.09 20.18
CA VAL A 517 18.02 9.83 21.56
C VAL A 517 17.04 8.85 22.19
N ASN A 518 17.55 7.72 22.68
CA ASN A 518 16.72 6.62 23.19
C ASN A 518 16.38 6.79 24.68
N HIS A 519 15.46 5.96 25.16
CA HIS A 519 14.95 6.00 26.54
C HIS A 519 16.00 5.65 27.63
N LEU A 520 17.18 5.13 27.24
CA LEU A 520 18.32 4.83 28.11
C LEU A 520 19.42 5.93 28.06
N GLY A 521 19.14 7.06 27.38
CA GLY A 521 20.08 8.18 27.22
C GLY A 521 21.19 7.93 26.19
N GLY A 522 21.17 6.80 25.48
CA GLY A 522 21.97 6.58 24.27
C GLY A 522 21.30 7.21 23.04
N TYR A 523 21.78 6.90 21.83
CA TYR A 523 21.18 7.40 20.59
C TYR A 523 21.39 6.48 19.39
N THR A 524 20.57 6.67 18.36
CA THR A 524 20.78 6.18 16.99
C THR A 524 20.73 7.37 16.05
N LYS A 525 21.80 7.62 15.29
CA LYS A 525 21.93 8.73 14.34
C LYS A 525 22.15 8.16 12.94
N THR A 526 21.19 8.33 12.05
CA THR A 526 21.23 7.84 10.67
C THR A 526 21.31 9.03 9.72
N GLU A 527 22.42 9.16 8.98
CA GLU A 527 22.74 10.26 8.07
C GLU A 527 22.88 9.72 6.64
N SER A 528 22.25 10.36 5.66
CA SER A 528 22.23 9.90 4.25
C SER A 528 22.79 10.96 3.31
N PHE A 529 23.69 10.54 2.43
CA PHE A 529 24.14 11.34 1.30
C PHE A 529 23.22 11.06 0.10
N LEU A 530 22.47 12.06 -0.35
CA LEU A 530 21.43 11.88 -1.37
C LEU A 530 21.93 12.35 -2.75
N LYS A 531 21.70 11.53 -3.78
CA LYS A 531 21.81 11.97 -5.17
C LYS A 531 20.89 13.17 -5.44
N PHE A 532 21.07 13.90 -6.54
CA PHE A 532 20.18 15.00 -6.91
C PHE A 532 18.71 14.55 -7.07
N SER A 533 18.50 13.30 -7.53
CA SER A 533 17.22 12.58 -7.64
C SER A 533 16.55 12.24 -6.30
N GLY A 534 17.29 12.21 -5.18
CA GLY A 534 16.75 11.96 -3.84
C GLY A 534 16.91 10.54 -3.29
N VAL A 535 17.39 9.58 -4.09
CA VAL A 535 17.83 8.28 -3.56
C VAL A 535 19.16 8.41 -2.81
N PRO A 536 19.38 7.64 -1.73
CA PRO A 536 20.65 7.66 -0.99
C PRO A 536 21.75 6.95 -1.79
N GLU A 537 22.92 7.57 -1.94
CA GLU A 537 24.11 6.89 -2.46
C GLU A 537 24.78 6.06 -1.35
N TYR A 538 24.83 6.61 -0.14
CA TYR A 538 25.22 5.89 1.07
C TYR A 538 24.53 6.47 2.30
N THR A 539 24.41 5.63 3.33
CA THR A 539 23.85 5.98 4.64
C THR A 539 24.80 5.54 5.73
N LEU A 540 25.06 6.40 6.71
CA LEU A 540 25.84 6.09 7.91
C LEU A 540 24.89 6.02 9.11
N THR A 541 24.89 4.91 9.84
CA THR A 541 24.17 4.80 11.12
C THR A 541 25.15 4.66 12.27
N GLN A 542 25.07 5.56 13.24
CA GLN A 542 25.87 5.57 14.45
C GLN A 542 24.96 5.31 15.65
N HIS A 543 25.18 4.22 16.36
CA HIS A 543 24.35 3.77 17.49
C HIS A 543 25.16 3.67 18.78
N GLN A 544 24.54 4.04 19.90
CA GLN A 544 25.07 3.93 21.25
C GLN A 544 23.92 3.55 22.20
N ARG A 545 24.02 2.43 22.94
CA ARG A 545 22.93 1.96 23.81
C ARG A 545 22.59 2.94 24.94
N VAL A 546 23.62 3.42 25.65
CA VAL A 546 23.54 4.30 26.83
C VAL A 546 24.54 5.45 26.69
N ALA A 547 24.29 6.57 27.38
CA ALA A 547 25.22 7.69 27.43
C ALA A 547 26.64 7.22 27.84
N GLY A 548 27.65 7.52 27.00
CA GLY A 548 29.04 7.12 27.24
C GLY A 548 29.38 5.65 26.98
N GLY A 549 28.41 4.83 26.54
CA GLY A 549 28.65 3.43 26.16
C GLY A 549 29.40 3.25 24.84
N THR A 550 29.67 1.99 24.46
CA THR A 550 30.28 1.66 23.17
C THR A 550 29.46 2.20 22.00
N ILE A 551 30.12 2.88 21.07
CA ILE A 551 29.53 3.34 19.81
C ILE A 551 29.75 2.27 18.74
N ILE A 552 28.66 1.86 18.10
CA ILE A 552 28.67 1.04 16.88
C ILE A 552 28.41 1.95 15.69
N ASN A 553 29.15 1.76 14.61
CA ASN A 553 28.94 2.49 13.36
C ASN A 553 28.67 1.46 12.26
N THR A 554 27.64 1.67 11.44
CA THR A 554 27.43 0.95 10.20
C THR A 554 27.37 1.91 9.03
N LYS A 555 27.71 1.41 7.84
CA LYS A 555 27.57 2.13 6.59
C LYS A 555 26.93 1.23 5.56
N GLU A 556 25.88 1.74 4.94
CA GLU A 556 25.23 1.13 3.78
C GLU A 556 25.60 1.91 2.52
N THR A 557 25.80 1.23 1.40
CA THR A 557 26.12 1.87 0.11
C THR A 557 25.26 1.26 -0.99
N PHE A 558 24.65 2.12 -1.79
CA PHE A 558 23.64 1.77 -2.78
C PHE A 558 24.11 2.19 -4.18
N GLU A 559 24.24 1.21 -5.07
CA GLU A 559 24.51 1.44 -6.50
C GLU A 559 23.22 1.21 -7.29
N TYR A 560 22.96 2.08 -8.26
CA TYR A 560 21.73 2.05 -9.07
C TYR A 560 22.07 2.07 -10.57
N ASP A 561 21.11 1.65 -11.40
CA ASP A 561 21.20 1.81 -12.85
C ASP A 561 20.74 3.20 -13.33
N HIS A 562 20.70 3.38 -14.65
CA HIS A 562 20.30 4.62 -15.30
C HIS A 562 18.81 4.99 -15.14
N GLN A 563 18.01 4.17 -14.43
CA GLN A 563 16.61 4.45 -14.08
C GLN A 563 16.39 4.41 -12.55
N GLU A 564 17.45 4.55 -11.77
CA GLU A 564 17.42 4.50 -10.30
C GLU A 564 16.86 3.18 -9.72
N ARG A 565 16.99 2.05 -10.45
CA ARG A 565 16.74 0.71 -9.89
C ARG A 565 17.95 0.25 -9.08
N LEU A 566 17.73 -0.31 -7.89
CA LEU A 566 18.80 -0.70 -6.96
C LEU A 566 19.57 -1.93 -7.45
N VAL A 567 20.75 -1.69 -8.02
CA VAL A 567 21.62 -2.74 -8.57
C VAL A 567 22.49 -3.38 -7.50
N ARG A 568 23.10 -2.63 -6.58
CA ARG A 568 23.88 -3.20 -5.47
C ARG A 568 23.58 -2.55 -4.13
N HIS A 569 23.56 -3.36 -3.08
CA HIS A 569 23.44 -2.95 -1.70
C HIS A 569 24.56 -3.61 -0.90
N TRP A 570 25.40 -2.78 -0.29
CA TRP A 570 26.53 -3.19 0.55
C TRP A 570 26.36 -2.75 1.99
N HIS A 571 26.99 -3.46 2.93
CA HIS A 571 27.02 -3.10 4.34
C HIS A 571 28.44 -3.24 4.94
N GLU A 572 28.81 -2.28 5.79
CA GLU A 572 30.08 -2.20 6.52
C GLU A 572 29.76 -2.05 8.02
N VAL A 573 30.44 -2.79 8.91
CA VAL A 573 30.32 -2.65 10.38
C VAL A 573 31.65 -2.17 10.95
N ASN A 574 31.63 -1.11 11.74
CA ASN A 574 32.77 -0.50 12.44
C ASN A 574 33.99 -0.22 11.55
N GLY A 575 33.78 0.08 10.26
CA GLY A 575 34.86 0.29 9.28
C GLY A 575 35.60 -0.99 8.86
N GLY A 576 35.05 -2.16 9.14
CA GLY A 576 35.53 -3.45 8.64
C GLY A 576 35.22 -3.67 7.15
N THR A 577 35.42 -4.91 6.69
CA THR A 577 35.21 -5.31 5.29
C THR A 577 33.81 -4.97 4.78
N LYS A 578 33.73 -4.35 3.59
CA LYS A 578 32.50 -4.08 2.86
C LYS A 578 31.92 -5.37 2.30
N GLU A 579 30.81 -5.82 2.86
CA GLU A 579 30.12 -7.07 2.47
C GLU A 579 29.00 -6.74 1.47
N LEU A 580 28.87 -7.55 0.42
CA LEU A 580 27.73 -7.48 -0.48
C LEU A 580 26.51 -8.09 0.22
N LEU A 581 25.45 -7.31 0.43
CA LEU A 581 24.16 -7.87 0.84
C LEU A 581 23.44 -8.43 -0.40
N ALA A 582 23.23 -7.58 -1.41
CA ALA A 582 22.56 -7.95 -2.64
C ALA A 582 23.18 -7.27 -3.87
N GLU A 583 23.28 -8.00 -4.99
CA GLU A 583 23.40 -7.47 -6.35
C GLU A 583 22.22 -7.98 -7.19
N ASN A 584 21.35 -7.08 -7.64
CA ASN A 584 20.16 -7.39 -8.44
C ASN A 584 20.46 -7.27 -9.94
N LEU A 585 20.07 -8.29 -10.70
CA LEU A 585 20.08 -8.32 -12.15
C LEU A 585 18.62 -8.32 -12.62
N TYR A 586 18.25 -7.35 -13.45
CA TYR A 586 16.88 -7.12 -13.89
C TYR A 586 16.65 -7.59 -15.34
N ASN A 587 15.46 -8.11 -15.64
CA ASN A 587 15.03 -8.39 -17.02
C ASN A 587 14.60 -7.11 -17.75
N ASP A 588 14.34 -7.18 -19.06
CA ASP A 588 13.94 -5.99 -19.85
C ASP A 588 12.62 -5.33 -19.39
N LEU A 589 11.79 -6.01 -18.59
CA LEU A 589 10.58 -5.43 -17.97
C LEU A 589 10.86 -4.72 -16.62
N GLY A 590 12.12 -4.70 -16.15
CA GLY A 590 12.50 -4.14 -14.85
C GLY A 590 12.21 -5.04 -13.65
N GLN A 591 11.86 -6.31 -13.86
CA GLN A 591 11.68 -7.30 -12.78
C GLN A 591 13.03 -7.93 -12.42
N VAL A 592 13.27 -8.27 -11.14
CA VAL A 592 14.50 -8.97 -10.73
C VAL A 592 14.51 -10.37 -11.35
N GLN A 593 15.48 -10.66 -12.23
CA GLN A 593 15.70 -11.99 -12.78
C GLN A 593 16.63 -12.82 -11.90
N THR A 594 17.60 -12.18 -11.24
CA THR A 594 18.56 -12.84 -10.36
C THR A 594 19.03 -11.88 -9.26
N LYS A 595 19.10 -12.36 -8.02
CA LYS A 595 19.74 -11.66 -6.89
C LYS A 595 20.97 -12.46 -6.45
N ASN A 596 22.15 -11.88 -6.59
CA ASN A 596 23.39 -12.37 -6.02
C ASN A 596 23.47 -11.91 -4.56
N VAL A 597 23.67 -12.82 -3.61
CA VAL A 597 23.58 -12.55 -2.15
C VAL A 597 24.85 -12.99 -1.43
N GLY A 598 25.35 -12.12 -0.55
CA GLY A 598 26.50 -12.37 0.33
C GLY A 598 27.89 -12.27 -0.32
N ASN A 599 28.93 -12.13 0.48
CA ASN A 599 30.33 -12.02 0.10
C ASN A 599 30.65 -10.82 -0.82
N THR A 600 30.91 -11.05 -2.11
CA THR A 600 31.45 -10.03 -3.02
C THR A 600 30.88 -10.17 -4.44
N THR A 601 30.82 -9.07 -5.18
CA THR A 601 30.46 -9.04 -6.61
C THR A 601 31.29 -10.04 -7.42
N GLY A 602 30.66 -10.78 -8.33
CA GLY A 602 31.30 -11.83 -9.13
C GLY A 602 31.61 -13.15 -8.39
N SER A 603 31.50 -13.18 -7.05
CA SER A 603 31.66 -14.39 -6.24
C SER A 603 30.68 -14.40 -5.04
N PRO A 604 29.35 -14.36 -5.26
CA PRO A 604 28.39 -14.32 -4.17
C PRO A 604 28.25 -15.68 -3.48
N LEU A 605 27.76 -15.69 -2.22
CA LEU A 605 27.49 -16.94 -1.50
C LEU A 605 26.34 -17.73 -2.15
N GLN A 606 25.33 -17.00 -2.62
CA GLN A 606 24.17 -17.54 -3.33
C GLN A 606 23.82 -16.64 -4.51
N SER A 607 23.19 -17.23 -5.52
CA SER A 607 22.68 -16.50 -6.68
C SER A 607 21.28 -17.04 -6.95
N VAL A 608 20.29 -16.25 -6.54
CA VAL A 608 18.87 -16.59 -6.42
C VAL A 608 18.16 -16.17 -7.69
N LYS A 609 17.64 -17.12 -8.46
CA LYS A 609 16.92 -16.82 -9.72
C LYS A 609 15.42 -16.69 -9.47
N TYR A 610 14.76 -15.75 -10.14
CA TYR A 610 13.32 -15.54 -10.06
C TYR A 610 12.70 -15.70 -11.46
N ALA A 611 11.49 -16.27 -11.53
CA ALA A 611 10.69 -16.32 -12.75
C ALA A 611 9.23 -15.93 -12.48
N TYR A 612 8.57 -15.37 -13.49
CA TYR A 612 7.23 -14.80 -13.39
C TYR A 612 6.33 -15.29 -14.52
N ASN A 613 5.01 -15.31 -14.30
CA ASN A 613 4.03 -15.45 -15.38
C ASN A 613 3.77 -14.09 -16.07
N ILE A 614 2.97 -14.10 -17.14
CA ILE A 614 2.60 -12.89 -17.91
C ILE A 614 1.87 -11.81 -17.08
N ARG A 615 1.17 -12.20 -16.00
CA ARG A 615 0.54 -11.27 -15.04
C ARG A 615 1.51 -10.75 -13.96
N GLY A 616 2.81 -11.04 -14.08
CA GLY A 616 3.86 -10.61 -13.14
C GLY A 616 3.91 -11.42 -11.84
N TRP A 617 3.12 -12.48 -11.68
CA TRP A 617 3.13 -13.29 -10.47
C TRP A 617 4.36 -14.19 -10.44
N LEU A 618 5.04 -14.25 -9.29
CA LEU A 618 6.19 -15.10 -9.05
C LEU A 618 5.81 -16.58 -9.19
N THR A 619 6.42 -17.28 -10.14
CA THR A 619 6.18 -18.73 -10.35
C THR A 619 7.31 -19.60 -9.80
N LYS A 620 8.53 -19.08 -9.66
CA LYS A 620 9.68 -19.89 -9.25
C LYS A 620 10.80 -19.05 -8.63
N VAL A 621 11.44 -19.59 -7.58
CA VAL A 621 12.66 -19.06 -6.95
C VAL A 621 13.68 -20.20 -6.85
N ASN A 622 14.75 -20.11 -7.65
CA ASN A 622 15.63 -21.24 -8.02
C ASN A 622 14.84 -22.44 -8.60
N ASP A 623 15.52 -23.45 -9.15
CA ASP A 623 14.81 -24.59 -9.75
C ASP A 623 14.71 -25.78 -8.77
N PRO A 624 13.51 -26.15 -8.27
CA PRO A 624 13.36 -27.27 -7.33
C PRO A 624 13.63 -28.63 -7.98
N SER A 625 13.54 -28.74 -9.31
CA SER A 625 13.99 -29.94 -10.06
C SER A 625 15.52 -30.04 -10.21
N ASN A 626 16.28 -28.98 -9.92
CA ASN A 626 17.75 -28.99 -10.02
C ASN A 626 18.40 -27.92 -9.11
N LEU A 627 18.60 -28.27 -7.83
CA LEU A 627 19.21 -27.36 -6.84
C LEU A 627 20.63 -26.89 -7.20
N GLN A 628 21.43 -27.66 -7.93
CA GLN A 628 22.84 -27.34 -8.23
C GLN A 628 23.65 -26.93 -6.98
N ASN A 629 23.96 -25.62 -6.83
CA ASN A 629 24.65 -25.03 -5.68
C ASN A 629 23.76 -24.13 -4.81
N LYS A 630 22.43 -24.25 -4.92
CA LYS A 630 21.46 -23.48 -4.13
C LYS A 630 21.15 -24.20 -2.83
N LEU A 631 20.96 -23.44 -1.76
CA LEU A 631 20.55 -23.97 -0.45
C LEU A 631 19.03 -24.24 -0.38
N PHE A 632 18.24 -23.54 -1.19
CA PHE A 632 16.77 -23.59 -1.21
C PHE A 632 16.22 -23.26 -2.60
N ALA A 633 15.11 -23.90 -2.96
CA ALA A 633 14.31 -23.57 -4.15
C ALA A 633 12.82 -23.84 -3.93
N TYR A 634 11.95 -23.09 -4.62
CA TYR A 634 10.51 -23.35 -4.66
C TYR A 634 9.83 -22.93 -5.98
N GLU A 635 8.66 -23.51 -6.24
CA GLU A 635 7.79 -23.23 -7.38
C GLU A 635 6.35 -23.01 -6.89
N LEU A 636 5.67 -21.99 -7.42
CA LEU A 636 4.28 -21.63 -7.15
C LEU A 636 3.44 -21.84 -8.41
N ARG A 637 2.38 -22.63 -8.32
CA ARG A 637 1.47 -22.94 -9.44
C ARG A 637 0.09 -22.33 -9.22
N TYR A 638 -0.49 -21.81 -10.30
CA TYR A 638 -1.75 -21.06 -10.30
C TYR A 638 -2.78 -21.73 -11.23
N SER A 639 -2.83 -21.32 -12.49
CA SER A 639 -3.70 -21.85 -13.55
C SER A 639 -3.29 -23.24 -14.05
N ARG A 640 -2.03 -23.65 -13.80
CA ARG A 640 -1.42 -24.91 -14.26
C ARG A 640 -0.84 -25.69 -13.06
N PRO A 641 -1.66 -26.29 -12.19
CA PRO A 641 -1.18 -27.23 -11.18
C PRO A 641 -0.58 -28.48 -11.82
N ASP A 642 0.33 -29.14 -11.11
CA ASP A 642 0.85 -30.45 -11.52
C ASP A 642 -0.14 -31.54 -11.09
N SER A 643 -0.60 -32.33 -12.07
CA SER A 643 -1.53 -33.44 -11.90
C SER A 643 -1.01 -34.60 -11.04
N GLN A 644 0.29 -34.64 -10.70
CA GLN A 644 0.85 -35.62 -9.77
C GLN A 644 0.37 -35.38 -8.32
N PHE A 645 -0.05 -34.16 -7.99
CA PHE A 645 -0.63 -33.81 -6.71
C PHE A 645 -2.08 -33.37 -6.91
N SER A 646 -2.88 -33.39 -5.83
CA SER A 646 -4.21 -32.73 -5.88
C SER A 646 -4.08 -31.22 -6.16
N GLY A 647 -5.13 -30.59 -6.68
CA GLY A 647 -5.23 -29.12 -6.71
C GLY A 647 -6.03 -28.59 -7.88
N SER A 648 -6.99 -27.71 -7.59
CA SER A 648 -7.78 -27.00 -8.59
C SER A 648 -6.97 -25.87 -9.19
N ALA A 649 -7.00 -25.72 -10.51
CA ALA A 649 -6.44 -24.55 -11.17
C ALA A 649 -7.10 -23.25 -10.67
N ARG A 650 -6.31 -22.22 -10.42
CA ARG A 650 -6.75 -20.92 -9.89
C ARG A 650 -6.34 -19.77 -10.81
N TYR A 651 -7.29 -18.89 -11.10
CA TYR A 651 -7.16 -17.81 -12.08
C TYR A 651 -7.29 -16.41 -11.46
N ASN A 652 -7.89 -16.28 -10.27
CA ASN A 652 -8.07 -15.02 -9.53
C ASN A 652 -6.85 -14.59 -8.68
N GLY A 653 -5.74 -15.34 -8.74
CA GLY A 653 -4.51 -15.07 -7.99
C GLY A 653 -4.35 -15.84 -6.68
N ASN A 654 -5.22 -16.80 -6.36
CA ASN A 654 -4.90 -17.82 -5.35
C ASN A 654 -3.84 -18.81 -5.86
N ILE A 655 -3.02 -19.36 -4.97
CA ILE A 655 -1.97 -20.32 -5.31
C ILE A 655 -2.56 -21.72 -5.19
N SER A 656 -2.47 -22.54 -6.23
CA SER A 656 -2.98 -23.91 -6.25
C SER A 656 -2.01 -24.89 -5.57
N GLN A 657 -0.70 -24.74 -5.82
CA GLN A 657 0.34 -25.61 -5.26
C GLN A 657 1.63 -24.83 -4.97
N MET A 658 2.38 -25.27 -3.96
CA MET A 658 3.75 -24.83 -3.68
C MET A 658 4.66 -26.05 -3.53
N SER A 659 5.59 -26.25 -4.47
CA SER A 659 6.65 -27.27 -4.35
C SER A 659 7.96 -26.63 -3.86
N TRP A 660 8.69 -27.25 -2.93
CA TRP A 660 9.97 -26.74 -2.43
C TRP A 660 10.96 -27.83 -2.03
N ILE A 661 12.23 -27.47 -1.94
CA ILE A 661 13.35 -28.37 -1.60
C ILE A 661 14.49 -27.58 -0.93
N THR A 662 15.14 -28.16 0.08
CA THR A 662 16.34 -27.61 0.73
C THR A 662 17.55 -28.51 0.52
N GLN A 663 18.76 -27.95 0.54
CA GLN A 663 20.00 -28.73 0.40
C GLN A 663 20.24 -29.65 1.62
N SER A 664 19.65 -29.33 2.78
CA SER A 664 19.76 -30.08 4.04
C SER A 664 19.50 -31.58 3.89
N ASP A 665 18.52 -31.95 3.06
CA ASP A 665 18.14 -33.34 2.79
C ASP A 665 17.86 -33.67 1.31
N ALA A 666 17.76 -32.66 0.44
CA ALA A 666 17.36 -32.79 -0.97
C ALA A 666 16.01 -33.52 -1.19
N VAL A 667 15.11 -33.49 -0.20
CA VAL A 667 13.77 -34.06 -0.27
C VAL A 667 12.80 -33.01 -0.83
N LEU A 668 12.33 -33.24 -2.06
CA LEU A 668 11.24 -32.45 -2.65
C LEU A 668 9.97 -32.62 -1.81
N ARG A 669 9.30 -31.50 -1.52
CA ARG A 669 8.05 -31.43 -0.76
C ARG A 669 7.05 -30.62 -1.57
N ASN A 670 5.76 -30.92 -1.42
CA ASN A 670 4.72 -30.12 -2.07
C ASN A 670 3.52 -29.90 -1.15
N TYR A 671 3.00 -28.68 -1.14
CA TYR A 671 1.67 -28.36 -0.64
C TYR A 671 0.70 -28.20 -1.81
N SER A 672 -0.51 -28.71 -1.63
CA SER A 672 -1.68 -28.45 -2.47
C SER A 672 -2.69 -27.66 -1.65
N TYR A 673 -3.24 -26.59 -2.20
CA TYR A 673 -4.16 -25.71 -1.50
C TYR A 673 -5.55 -25.76 -2.11
N GLU A 674 -6.56 -25.94 -1.27
CA GLU A 674 -7.95 -25.80 -1.67
C GLU A 674 -8.67 -24.74 -0.86
N TYR A 675 -9.55 -24.02 -1.55
CA TYR A 675 -10.28 -22.88 -1.02
C TYR A 675 -11.79 -23.14 -1.00
N ASP A 676 -12.52 -22.33 -0.24
CA ASP A 676 -13.98 -22.22 -0.33
C ASP A 676 -14.41 -21.14 -1.35
N ALA A 677 -15.73 -20.96 -1.51
CA ALA A 677 -16.31 -19.98 -2.44
C ALA A 677 -16.07 -18.51 -2.05
N LEU A 678 -15.58 -18.23 -0.84
CA LEU A 678 -15.20 -16.90 -0.37
C LEU A 678 -13.68 -16.66 -0.51
N ASN A 679 -12.95 -17.58 -1.13
CA ASN A 679 -11.49 -17.61 -1.27
C ASN A 679 -10.72 -17.78 0.04
N ARG A 680 -11.33 -18.39 1.07
CA ARG A 680 -10.69 -18.76 2.35
C ARG A 680 -10.07 -20.14 2.25
N LEU A 681 -8.96 -20.40 2.94
CA LEU A 681 -8.22 -21.66 2.87
C LEU A 681 -8.97 -22.77 3.62
N LYS A 682 -9.41 -23.80 2.88
CA LYS A 682 -10.12 -24.97 3.39
C LYS A 682 -9.18 -26.15 3.67
N GLU A 683 -8.13 -26.32 2.86
CA GLU A 683 -7.16 -27.41 3.02
C GLU A 683 -5.77 -27.01 2.52
N GLY A 684 -4.73 -27.32 3.29
CA GLY A 684 -3.33 -27.39 2.87
C GLY A 684 -2.83 -28.83 2.98
N ARG A 685 -2.80 -29.55 1.86
CA ARG A 685 -2.39 -30.97 1.81
C ARG A 685 -0.92 -31.11 1.43
N PHE A 686 -0.14 -31.69 2.33
CA PHE A 686 1.28 -31.96 2.15
C PHE A 686 1.53 -33.30 1.44
N TRP A 687 2.62 -33.37 0.67
CA TRP A 687 3.08 -34.52 -0.11
C TRP A 687 4.60 -34.69 0.04
N ASP A 688 5.05 -35.94 0.13
CA ASP A 688 6.48 -36.29 0.26
C ASP A 688 7.20 -36.39 -1.10
N ALA A 689 8.51 -36.67 -1.08
CA ALA A 689 9.33 -36.87 -2.27
C ALA A 689 9.05 -38.17 -3.05
N MET A 690 8.10 -39.00 -2.60
CA MET A 690 7.57 -40.13 -3.36
C MET A 690 6.23 -39.77 -4.03
N ASN A 691 5.81 -38.50 -3.95
CA ASN A 691 4.49 -37.99 -4.32
C ASN A 691 3.34 -38.72 -3.60
N LEU A 692 3.59 -39.21 -2.39
CA LEU A 692 2.60 -39.86 -1.55
C LEU A 692 2.04 -38.87 -0.54
N SER A 693 0.71 -38.79 -0.47
CA SER A 693 -0.01 -38.10 0.61
C SER A 693 0.07 -38.95 1.88
N ARG A 694 1.22 -38.95 2.56
CA ARG A 694 1.39 -39.62 3.87
C ARG A 694 0.47 -39.06 4.95
N GLY A 695 0.01 -37.82 4.78
CA GLY A 695 -0.84 -37.11 5.73
C GLY A 695 -0.07 -36.38 6.84
N GLU A 696 1.27 -36.44 6.85
CA GLU A 696 2.07 -35.57 7.72
C GLU A 696 1.87 -34.09 7.33
N TYR A 697 1.94 -33.16 8.27
CA TYR A 697 1.84 -31.70 8.05
C TYR A 697 0.58 -31.24 7.28
N HIS A 698 -0.48 -32.05 7.27
CA HIS A 698 -1.80 -31.72 6.74
C HIS A 698 -2.50 -30.71 7.64
N GLU A 699 -3.19 -29.74 7.04
CA GLU A 699 -4.03 -28.76 7.75
C GLU A 699 -5.37 -28.60 6.99
N GLN A 700 -6.50 -28.75 7.69
CA GLN A 700 -7.83 -28.63 7.12
C GLN A 700 -8.74 -27.83 8.05
N LEU A 701 -9.49 -26.88 7.49
CA LEU A 701 -10.33 -25.95 8.24
C LEU A 701 -11.77 -25.90 7.71
N THR A 702 -12.69 -25.54 8.59
CA THR A 702 -14.03 -25.04 8.22
C THR A 702 -14.29 -23.68 8.85
N TYR A 703 -15.24 -22.92 8.32
CA TYR A 703 -15.58 -21.57 8.78
C TYR A 703 -17.08 -21.39 8.93
N ASP A 704 -17.48 -20.34 9.65
CA ASP A 704 -18.83 -19.78 9.58
C ASP A 704 -18.97 -18.77 8.41
N LEU A 705 -20.03 -17.96 8.40
CA LEU A 705 -20.27 -16.93 7.39
C LEU A 705 -19.41 -15.65 7.59
N ASN A 706 -18.92 -15.37 8.80
CA ASN A 706 -18.03 -14.24 9.10
C ASN A 706 -16.54 -14.56 8.93
N GLY A 707 -16.16 -15.84 8.74
CA GLY A 707 -14.74 -16.25 8.74
C GLY A 707 -14.18 -16.52 10.14
N ASN A 708 -15.02 -16.80 11.14
CA ASN A 708 -14.58 -17.55 12.31
C ASN A 708 -14.22 -18.98 11.90
N ILE A 709 -13.06 -19.47 12.31
CA ILE A 709 -12.69 -20.90 12.17
C ILE A 709 -13.65 -21.71 13.04
N LYS A 710 -14.28 -22.74 12.49
CA LYS A 710 -15.17 -23.65 13.22
C LYS A 710 -14.52 -24.98 13.58
N THR A 711 -13.67 -25.49 12.71
CA THR A 711 -12.85 -26.68 12.98
C THR A 711 -11.45 -26.50 12.42
N LEU A 712 -10.47 -27.14 13.08
CA LEU A 712 -9.09 -27.25 12.63
C LEU A 712 -8.59 -28.68 12.88
N LEU A 713 -8.44 -29.44 11.79
CA LEU A 713 -7.70 -30.71 11.80
C LEU A 713 -6.27 -30.43 11.35
N ARG A 714 -5.30 -30.78 12.20
CA ARG A 714 -3.86 -30.67 11.90
C ARG A 714 -3.17 -32.01 12.17
N ARG A 715 -2.22 -32.39 11.30
CA ARG A 715 -1.43 -33.60 11.47
C ARG A 715 0.05 -33.29 11.59
N GLY A 716 0.71 -33.91 12.56
CA GLY A 716 2.13 -33.75 12.84
C GLY A 716 3.02 -34.62 11.96
N LYS A 717 4.20 -34.93 12.49
CA LYS A 717 5.17 -35.90 11.95
C LYS A 717 4.71 -37.36 12.20
N GLN A 718 5.29 -38.31 11.48
CA GLN A 718 5.22 -39.72 11.85
C GLN A 718 6.14 -40.01 13.04
N LEU A 719 5.57 -40.46 14.17
CA LEU A 719 6.34 -40.79 15.38
C LEU A 719 6.99 -42.18 15.29
N PRO A 720 8.20 -42.38 15.86
CA PRO A 720 8.86 -43.69 15.85
C PRO A 720 7.99 -44.79 16.46
N GLY A 721 7.85 -45.91 15.74
CA GLY A 721 7.02 -47.05 16.14
C GLY A 721 5.56 -46.99 15.67
N TYR A 722 5.09 -45.85 15.14
CA TYR A 722 3.74 -45.70 14.59
C TYR A 722 3.75 -45.83 13.05
N THR A 723 2.67 -46.36 12.48
CA THR A 723 2.51 -46.56 11.03
C THR A 723 1.81 -45.39 10.31
N ALA A 724 1.38 -44.37 11.04
CA ALA A 724 0.66 -43.20 10.54
C ALA A 724 1.16 -41.91 11.24
N PRO A 725 0.92 -40.73 10.65
CA PRO A 725 1.22 -39.44 11.28
C PRO A 725 0.40 -39.21 12.55
N GLU A 726 0.98 -38.44 13.48
CA GLU A 726 0.28 -37.86 14.63
C GLU A 726 -0.95 -37.05 14.16
N VAL A 727 -2.12 -37.27 14.76
CA VAL A 727 -3.18 -36.24 14.76
C VAL A 727 -2.77 -35.26 15.85
N MET A 728 -2.34 -34.07 15.41
CA MET A 728 -1.76 -33.03 16.26
C MET A 728 -2.88 -32.20 16.91
N ASP A 729 -3.90 -31.86 16.10
CA ASP A 729 -5.11 -31.14 16.50
C ASP A 729 -6.32 -31.76 15.76
N ASP A 730 -7.46 -31.97 16.42
CA ASP A 730 -8.77 -32.18 15.80
C ASP A 730 -9.80 -31.36 16.58
N LEU A 731 -9.69 -30.04 16.43
CA LEU A 731 -10.28 -29.03 17.30
C LEU A 731 -11.59 -28.48 16.75
N GLU A 732 -12.65 -28.52 17.56
CA GLU A 732 -13.85 -27.68 17.42
C GLU A 732 -13.66 -26.34 18.13
N TYR A 733 -14.10 -25.26 17.49
CA TYR A 733 -14.02 -23.89 17.98
C TYR A 733 -15.42 -23.40 18.37
N HIS A 734 -15.59 -22.95 19.63
CA HIS A 734 -16.88 -22.52 20.16
C HIS A 734 -16.86 -21.05 20.59
N TYR A 735 -17.81 -20.27 20.08
CA TYR A 735 -17.85 -18.82 20.25
C TYR A 735 -18.90 -18.38 21.29
N GLU A 736 -18.63 -17.23 21.91
CA GLU A 736 -19.50 -16.67 22.96
C GLU A 736 -20.95 -16.47 22.50
N ASN A 737 -21.87 -16.40 23.47
CA ASN A 737 -23.29 -16.13 23.26
C ASN A 737 -24.02 -17.15 22.37
N GLY A 738 -23.57 -18.40 22.36
CA GLY A 738 -24.19 -19.47 21.55
C GLY A 738 -23.89 -19.30 20.06
N GLU A 739 -22.60 -19.16 19.74
CA GLU A 739 -22.10 -18.91 18.39
C GLU A 739 -22.57 -17.57 17.77
N GLN A 740 -23.08 -16.62 18.58
CA GLN A 740 -23.46 -15.26 18.15
C GLN A 740 -22.38 -14.23 18.47
N SER A 741 -21.10 -14.60 18.38
CA SER A 741 -19.95 -13.72 18.69
C SER A 741 -18.73 -14.05 17.83
N ASN A 742 -17.86 -13.06 17.65
CA ASN A 742 -16.53 -13.24 17.04
C ASN A 742 -15.43 -13.59 18.09
N LYS A 743 -15.78 -13.59 19.38
CA LYS A 743 -14.93 -14.01 20.51
C LYS A 743 -15.02 -15.53 20.70
N LEU A 744 -13.88 -16.20 20.57
CA LEU A 744 -13.73 -17.64 20.83
C LEU A 744 -13.80 -17.88 22.34
N ALA A 745 -14.82 -18.61 22.81
CA ALA A 745 -15.06 -18.87 24.22
C ALA A 745 -14.25 -20.05 24.77
N TYR A 746 -14.09 -21.12 23.99
CA TYR A 746 -13.26 -22.29 24.31
C TYR A 746 -13.00 -23.12 23.04
N LEU A 747 -12.10 -24.11 23.14
CA LEU A 747 -11.90 -25.14 22.13
C LEU A 747 -12.24 -26.52 22.70
N LYS A 748 -12.51 -27.49 21.84
CA LYS A 748 -12.76 -28.88 22.22
C LYS A 748 -12.04 -29.82 21.25
N GLU A 749 -11.21 -30.70 21.78
CA GLU A 749 -10.54 -31.74 21.01
C GLU A 749 -11.49 -32.92 20.85
N VAL A 750 -11.91 -33.24 19.62
CA VAL A 750 -12.92 -34.28 19.35
C VAL A 750 -12.36 -35.59 18.81
N GLY A 751 -11.16 -35.57 18.25
CA GLY A 751 -10.59 -36.71 17.57
C GLY A 751 -9.73 -37.58 18.49
N THR A 752 -8.92 -38.41 17.85
CA THR A 752 -7.74 -39.02 18.49
C THR A 752 -6.56 -38.05 18.48
N GLY A 753 -6.81 -36.74 18.57
CA GLY A 753 -5.76 -35.73 18.69
C GLY A 753 -4.94 -35.98 19.95
N ASN A 754 -3.63 -36.04 19.77
CA ASN A 754 -2.69 -36.35 20.83
C ASN A 754 -1.80 -35.13 21.00
N ALA A 755 -2.05 -34.34 22.05
CA ALA A 755 -1.36 -33.08 22.33
C ALA A 755 0.11 -33.24 22.77
N LEU A 756 0.89 -33.99 21.99
CA LEU A 756 2.34 -34.09 22.09
C LEU A 756 3.02 -32.92 21.36
N SER A 757 2.45 -32.46 20.24
CA SER A 757 2.99 -31.34 19.46
C SER A 757 1.96 -30.28 19.00
N GLY A 758 0.68 -30.44 19.33
CA GLY A 758 -0.41 -29.51 18.97
C GLY A 758 -0.84 -28.55 20.09
N TYR A 759 -2.08 -28.06 20.00
CA TYR A 759 -2.73 -27.30 21.06
C TYR A 759 -2.88 -28.19 22.32
N PRO A 760 -2.65 -27.67 23.54
CA PRO A 760 -2.52 -28.49 24.75
C PRO A 760 -3.86 -28.98 25.34
N LEU A 761 -4.62 -29.79 24.58
CA LEU A 761 -5.83 -30.48 25.04
C LEU A 761 -5.74 -31.99 24.79
N SER A 762 -6.09 -32.80 25.79
CA SER A 762 -6.18 -34.25 25.65
C SER A 762 -7.36 -34.66 24.75
N SER A 763 -7.20 -35.76 23.98
CA SER A 763 -8.26 -36.39 23.18
C SER A 763 -9.62 -36.42 23.91
N GLY A 764 -10.68 -35.96 23.24
CA GLY A 764 -12.05 -35.92 23.77
C GLY A 764 -12.32 -34.84 24.84
N SER A 765 -11.38 -33.93 25.11
CA SER A 765 -11.49 -32.95 26.20
C SER A 765 -11.98 -31.58 25.73
N THR A 766 -12.88 -30.98 26.51
CA THR A 766 -13.23 -29.57 26.40
C THR A 766 -12.21 -28.72 27.14
N GLY A 767 -11.68 -27.69 26.47
CA GLY A 767 -10.76 -26.71 27.04
C GLY A 767 -11.41 -25.68 27.94
N SER A 768 -10.56 -24.81 28.49
CA SER A 768 -10.92 -23.80 29.47
C SER A 768 -11.62 -22.59 28.82
N THR A 769 -12.47 -21.89 29.57
CA THR A 769 -13.02 -20.61 29.11
C THR A 769 -11.91 -19.57 28.92
N ILE A 770 -11.85 -19.00 27.72
CA ILE A 770 -11.01 -17.87 27.34
C ILE A 770 -11.69 -16.57 27.82
N GLY A 771 -10.98 -15.78 28.61
CA GLY A 771 -11.46 -14.48 29.10
C GLY A 771 -11.20 -13.35 28.11
N TYR A 772 -12.08 -12.34 28.11
CA TYR A 772 -11.89 -11.08 27.36
C TYR A 772 -12.19 -9.86 28.23
N ASP A 773 -11.63 -8.70 27.88
CA ASP A 773 -12.02 -7.42 28.45
C ASP A 773 -13.14 -6.71 27.65
N LEU A 774 -13.51 -5.50 28.11
CA LEU A 774 -14.54 -4.65 27.49
C LEU A 774 -14.12 -4.06 26.14
N ASN A 775 -12.83 -4.05 25.80
CA ASN A 775 -12.34 -3.69 24.48
C ASN A 775 -12.24 -4.91 23.53
N GLY A 776 -12.47 -6.13 24.04
CA GLY A 776 -12.37 -7.37 23.28
C GLY A 776 -10.98 -7.98 23.25
N ASN A 777 -10.09 -7.57 24.16
CA ASN A 777 -8.76 -8.14 24.25
C ASN A 777 -8.78 -9.43 25.09
N MET A 778 -8.12 -10.49 24.63
CA MET A 778 -8.08 -11.79 25.30
C MET A 778 -7.24 -11.74 26.59
N THR A 779 -7.87 -11.86 27.76
CA THR A 779 -7.22 -11.69 29.07
C THR A 779 -6.73 -13.00 29.72
N THR A 780 -7.22 -14.17 29.31
CA THR A 780 -6.77 -15.48 29.83
C THR A 780 -6.86 -16.57 28.76
N GLN A 781 -5.98 -17.57 28.84
CA GLN A 781 -6.03 -18.79 28.03
C GLN A 781 -5.36 -19.95 28.80
N GLN A 782 -6.12 -20.58 29.70
CA GLN A 782 -5.56 -21.49 30.71
C GLN A 782 -5.01 -22.80 30.14
N ASP A 783 -5.47 -23.26 28.97
CA ASP A 783 -4.93 -24.48 28.33
C ASP A 783 -3.44 -24.30 27.97
N LYS A 784 -3.09 -23.12 27.44
CA LYS A 784 -1.70 -22.69 27.21
C LYS A 784 -1.01 -22.20 28.49
N SER A 785 -1.60 -22.45 29.66
CA SER A 785 -1.18 -21.96 30.98
C SER A 785 -1.02 -20.44 31.08
N ILE A 786 -1.72 -19.66 30.23
CA ILE A 786 -1.72 -18.19 30.26
C ILE A 786 -2.79 -17.73 31.26
N SER A 787 -2.36 -17.40 32.48
CA SER A 787 -3.26 -17.08 33.59
C SER A 787 -3.66 -15.61 33.65
N SER A 788 -2.93 -14.72 32.97
CA SER A 788 -3.31 -13.31 32.79
C SER A 788 -2.56 -12.67 31.62
N ILE A 789 -3.28 -11.89 30.81
CA ILE A 789 -2.74 -10.84 29.94
C ILE A 789 -3.30 -9.50 30.42
N GLN A 790 -2.43 -8.51 30.59
CA GLN A 790 -2.80 -7.14 30.96
C GLN A 790 -2.40 -6.20 29.83
N TYR A 791 -3.36 -5.40 29.37
CA TYR A 791 -3.22 -4.53 28.21
C TYR A 791 -3.02 -3.07 28.63
N ASN A 792 -2.25 -2.33 27.83
CA ASN A 792 -2.15 -0.88 27.94
C ASN A 792 -3.26 -0.17 27.11
N TYR A 793 -3.30 1.17 27.11
CA TYR A 793 -4.36 1.93 26.43
C TYR A 793 -4.35 1.79 24.88
N LEU A 794 -3.27 1.26 24.28
CA LEU A 794 -3.22 0.93 22.85
C LEU A 794 -3.78 -0.46 22.54
N ASN A 795 -4.24 -1.21 23.56
CA ASN A 795 -4.63 -2.61 23.47
C ASN A 795 -3.44 -3.55 23.13
N LEU A 796 -2.21 -3.15 23.49
CA LEU A 796 -1.01 -3.98 23.39
C LEU A 796 -0.73 -4.71 24.73
N PRO A 797 -0.24 -5.97 24.72
CA PRO A 797 0.08 -6.71 25.94
C PRO A 797 1.26 -6.07 26.70
N GLY A 798 0.98 -5.37 27.80
CA GLY A 798 2.01 -4.82 28.70
C GLY A 798 2.58 -5.88 29.66
N LYS A 799 1.76 -6.89 30.02
CA LYS A 799 2.17 -8.01 30.87
C LYS A 799 1.49 -9.30 30.46
N VAL A 800 2.25 -10.40 30.37
CA VAL A 800 1.74 -11.76 30.14
C VAL A 800 2.28 -12.68 31.24
N THR A 801 1.40 -13.34 31.98
CA THR A 801 1.75 -14.38 32.96
C THR A 801 1.43 -15.76 32.38
N GLN A 802 2.44 -16.60 32.20
CA GLN A 802 2.30 -17.94 31.66
C GLN A 802 3.21 -18.93 32.41
N ASN A 803 2.70 -20.11 32.78
CA ASN A 803 3.46 -21.13 33.53
C ASN A 803 4.14 -20.56 34.80
N SER A 804 3.45 -19.65 35.50
CA SER A 804 3.96 -18.86 36.64
C SER A 804 5.20 -17.98 36.36
N LYS A 805 5.66 -17.88 35.10
CA LYS A 805 6.62 -16.87 34.65
C LYS A 805 5.87 -15.63 34.18
N VAL A 806 6.53 -14.47 34.29
CA VAL A 806 6.00 -13.19 33.83
C VAL A 806 6.86 -12.68 32.68
N THR A 807 6.19 -12.16 31.66
CA THR A 807 6.78 -11.38 30.57
C THR A 807 6.24 -9.95 30.68
N ASP A 808 7.10 -9.01 31.04
CA ASP A 808 6.80 -7.57 31.03
C ASP A 808 7.27 -6.97 29.69
N TYR A 809 6.46 -6.09 29.11
CA TYR A 809 6.76 -5.40 27.85
C TYR A 809 6.74 -3.89 28.07
N THR A 810 7.54 -3.15 27.31
CA THR A 810 7.51 -1.68 27.31
C THR A 810 7.39 -1.16 25.89
N TYR A 811 6.38 -0.33 25.66
CA TYR A 811 6.09 0.29 24.37
C TYR A 811 6.20 1.80 24.49
N ARG A 812 6.60 2.44 23.40
CA ARG A 812 6.35 3.86 23.20
C ARG A 812 4.87 4.11 22.89
N ALA A 813 4.43 5.35 23.11
CA ALA A 813 3.08 5.82 22.79
C ALA A 813 2.69 5.77 21.30
N ASP A 814 3.65 5.53 20.40
CA ASP A 814 3.44 5.23 18.97
C ASP A 814 3.30 3.72 18.67
N GLY A 815 3.18 2.87 19.71
CA GLY A 815 3.01 1.42 19.61
C GLY A 815 4.30 0.63 19.34
N VAL A 816 5.48 1.28 19.31
CA VAL A 816 6.75 0.58 19.08
C VAL A 816 7.27 -0.04 20.39
N LYS A 817 7.39 -1.36 20.41
CA LYS A 817 8.05 -2.11 21.50
C LYS A 817 9.53 -1.71 21.59
N VAL A 818 9.96 -1.27 22.77
CA VAL A 818 11.36 -0.87 23.03
C VAL A 818 12.06 -1.75 24.07
N LYS A 819 11.31 -2.56 24.84
CA LYS A 819 11.86 -3.46 25.84
C LYS A 819 10.95 -4.67 26.08
N LYS A 820 11.56 -5.79 26.49
CA LYS A 820 10.91 -6.98 27.06
C LYS A 820 11.72 -7.48 28.25
N ILE A 821 11.06 -8.01 29.28
CA ILE A 821 11.69 -8.74 30.38
C ILE A 821 10.98 -10.08 30.53
N PHE A 822 11.69 -11.20 30.39
CA PHE A 822 11.16 -12.55 30.58
C PHE A 822 11.82 -13.20 31.81
N GLY A 823 11.11 -13.20 32.94
CA GLY A 823 11.68 -13.60 34.23
C GLY A 823 12.81 -12.66 34.66
N THR A 824 14.06 -13.07 34.43
CA THR A 824 15.27 -12.26 34.67
C THR A 824 15.86 -11.65 33.39
N GLU A 825 15.54 -12.20 32.22
CA GLU A 825 16.22 -11.86 30.97
C GLU A 825 15.64 -10.57 30.38
N THR A 826 16.46 -9.54 30.19
CA THR A 826 16.05 -8.26 29.62
C THR A 826 16.47 -8.15 28.16
N THR A 827 15.52 -7.90 27.26
CA THR A 827 15.77 -7.57 25.85
C THR A 827 15.47 -6.10 25.60
N ASP A 828 16.44 -5.33 25.10
CA ASP A 828 16.20 -3.95 24.61
C ASP A 828 16.15 -3.94 23.09
N TYR A 829 15.19 -3.19 22.52
CA TYR A 829 14.97 -3.05 21.08
C TYR A 829 15.20 -1.58 20.69
N LEU A 830 16.37 -1.27 20.11
CA LEU A 830 16.81 0.10 19.89
C LEU A 830 17.11 0.35 18.41
N ASP A 831 16.10 0.79 17.66
CA ASP A 831 16.20 1.12 16.22
C ASP A 831 16.83 -0.01 15.35
N GLY A 832 16.55 -1.26 15.71
CA GLY A 832 17.07 -2.46 15.06
C GLY A 832 18.27 -3.12 15.75
N PHE A 833 18.97 -2.40 16.64
CA PHE A 833 20.00 -3.01 17.49
C PHE A 833 19.31 -3.74 18.65
N GLN A 834 19.43 -5.07 18.68
CA GLN A 834 18.82 -5.91 19.73
C GLN A 834 19.86 -6.34 20.76
N TYR A 835 19.61 -5.94 22.01
CA TYR A 835 20.46 -6.24 23.16
C TYR A 835 19.78 -7.25 24.08
N GLU A 836 20.56 -8.14 24.69
CA GLU A 836 20.12 -9.09 25.71
C GLU A 836 21.03 -8.90 26.94
N ASN A 837 20.44 -8.61 28.10
CA ASN A 837 21.13 -8.26 29.34
C ASN A 837 22.23 -7.19 29.15
N GLY A 838 21.97 -6.21 28.27
CA GLY A 838 22.90 -5.13 27.90
C GLY A 838 24.01 -5.51 26.90
N THR A 839 24.09 -6.77 26.46
CA THR A 839 25.04 -7.25 25.44
C THR A 839 24.42 -7.19 24.05
N LEU A 840 25.10 -6.61 23.07
CA LEU A 840 24.61 -6.52 21.68
C LEU A 840 24.66 -7.90 21.01
N LYS A 841 23.52 -8.39 20.52
CA LYS A 841 23.41 -9.70 19.88
C LYS A 841 23.51 -9.62 18.36
N PHE A 842 22.64 -8.81 17.75
CA PHE A 842 22.60 -8.63 16.30
C PHE A 842 21.99 -7.28 15.89
N LEU A 843 22.16 -6.97 14.61
CA LEU A 843 21.45 -5.92 13.87
C LEU A 843 20.92 -6.55 12.57
N PRO A 844 19.61 -6.50 12.26
CA PRO A 844 19.08 -6.94 10.96
C PRO A 844 19.69 -6.18 9.79
N THR A 845 19.83 -6.87 8.66
CA THR A 845 20.36 -6.34 7.40
C THR A 845 19.46 -6.73 6.23
N ALA A 846 19.69 -6.14 5.05
CA ALA A 846 18.80 -6.26 3.89
C ALA A 846 18.39 -7.69 3.49
N GLU A 847 19.26 -8.67 3.72
CA GLU A 847 19.02 -10.08 3.37
C GLU A 847 19.16 -11.00 4.61
N GLY A 848 19.11 -10.47 5.84
CA GLY A 848 19.31 -11.26 7.06
C GLY A 848 19.68 -10.43 8.30
N TYR A 849 20.85 -10.68 8.90
CA TYR A 849 21.38 -9.92 10.04
C TYR A 849 22.89 -10.05 10.20
N PHE A 850 23.53 -9.06 10.85
CA PHE A 850 24.90 -9.18 11.34
C PHE A 850 24.89 -9.63 12.80
N ASN A 851 25.59 -10.72 13.12
CA ASN A 851 25.72 -11.27 14.46
C ASN A 851 26.99 -10.71 15.14
N PHE A 852 26.83 -9.96 16.23
CA PHE A 852 27.94 -9.30 16.94
C PHE A 852 28.72 -10.26 17.85
N GLU A 853 28.14 -11.37 18.29
CA GLU A 853 28.81 -12.38 19.13
C GLU A 853 29.85 -13.21 18.34
N THR A 854 29.65 -13.35 17.03
CA THR A 854 30.52 -14.12 16.12
C THR A 854 31.25 -13.28 15.07
N GLY A 855 30.84 -12.01 14.89
CA GLY A 855 31.39 -11.10 13.88
C GLY A 855 31.03 -11.49 12.44
N LYS A 856 29.91 -12.20 12.23
CA LYS A 856 29.51 -12.79 10.94
C LYS A 856 28.21 -12.19 10.41
N TYR A 857 28.13 -12.02 9.09
CA TYR A 857 26.86 -11.85 8.39
C TYR A 857 26.13 -13.19 8.25
N VAL A 858 24.84 -13.19 8.56
CA VAL A 858 23.89 -14.28 8.35
C VAL A 858 22.84 -13.82 7.36
N TYR A 859 22.47 -14.70 6.43
CA TYR A 859 21.56 -14.46 5.34
C TYR A 859 20.34 -15.38 5.46
N ASN A 860 19.18 -14.91 5.04
CA ASN A 860 17.92 -15.63 5.07
C ASN A 860 17.44 -15.88 3.63
N TYR A 861 17.07 -17.12 3.34
CA TYR A 861 16.14 -17.42 2.24
C TYR A 861 14.70 -17.27 2.76
N THR A 862 13.89 -16.50 2.03
CA THR A 862 12.46 -16.30 2.32
C THR A 862 11.56 -16.84 1.20
N ASP A 863 10.33 -17.20 1.56
CA ASP A 863 9.27 -17.47 0.58
C ASP A 863 8.52 -16.18 0.16
N HIS A 864 7.51 -16.31 -0.68
CA HIS A 864 6.80 -15.18 -1.30
C HIS A 864 6.03 -14.30 -0.31
N LEU A 865 5.78 -14.81 0.90
CA LEU A 865 5.14 -14.13 2.04
C LEU A 865 6.17 -13.50 3.00
N GLY A 866 7.47 -13.71 2.77
CA GLY A 866 8.54 -13.26 3.66
C GLY A 866 8.80 -14.16 4.86
N ASN A 867 8.35 -15.42 4.86
CA ASN A 867 8.67 -16.36 5.93
C ASN A 867 10.14 -16.77 5.84
N THR A 868 10.91 -16.68 6.92
CA THR A 868 12.30 -17.18 6.95
C THR A 868 12.27 -18.70 6.81
N ARG A 869 12.66 -19.23 5.64
CA ARG A 869 12.68 -20.67 5.35
C ARG A 869 13.99 -21.33 5.76
N LEU A 870 15.08 -20.61 5.61
CA LEU A 870 16.43 -21.12 5.87
C LEU A 870 17.37 -19.94 6.17
N SER A 871 18.24 -20.09 7.17
CA SER A 871 19.30 -19.12 7.51
C SER A 871 20.68 -19.75 7.32
N TYR A 872 21.61 -19.01 6.73
CA TYR A 872 22.95 -19.48 6.37
C TYR A 872 24.02 -18.39 6.52
N TYR A 873 25.29 -18.77 6.58
CA TYR A 873 26.40 -17.82 6.65
C TYR A 873 27.63 -18.31 5.86
N LYS A 874 28.63 -17.45 5.67
CA LYS A 874 29.90 -17.80 5.00
C LYS A 874 30.80 -18.65 5.89
N ASN A 875 31.02 -19.92 5.53
CA ASN A 875 32.05 -20.77 6.14
C ASN A 875 33.15 -21.10 5.12
N GLY A 876 34.37 -20.62 5.40
CA GLY A 876 35.50 -20.73 4.46
C GLY A 876 35.22 -20.05 3.12
N SER A 877 35.22 -20.85 2.05
CA SER A 877 34.86 -20.45 0.69
C SER A 877 33.40 -20.74 0.30
N GLY A 878 32.62 -21.35 1.19
CA GLY A 878 31.23 -21.77 0.92
C GLY A 878 30.20 -21.12 1.84
N ALA A 879 28.97 -21.61 1.74
CA ALA A 879 27.87 -21.26 2.61
C ALA A 879 27.49 -22.46 3.50
N GLU A 880 27.19 -22.21 4.77
CA GLU A 880 26.74 -23.22 5.74
C GLU A 880 25.36 -22.83 6.29
N ILE A 881 24.44 -23.80 6.29
CA ILE A 881 23.08 -23.66 6.83
C ILE A 881 23.15 -23.79 8.36
N ILE A 882 22.50 -22.87 9.08
CA ILE A 882 22.44 -22.88 10.56
C ILE A 882 21.02 -23.00 11.11
N GLU A 883 19.99 -22.72 10.30
CA GLU A 883 18.60 -22.95 10.67
C GLU A 883 17.76 -23.28 9.43
N GLU A 884 16.81 -24.21 9.58
CA GLU A 884 15.70 -24.41 8.65
C GLU A 884 14.35 -24.25 9.38
N SER A 885 13.37 -23.67 8.71
CA SER A 885 12.00 -23.52 9.18
C SER A 885 11.01 -23.71 8.04
N ASN A 886 10.15 -24.71 8.17
CA ASN A 886 9.01 -24.94 7.28
C ASN A 886 7.73 -24.71 8.08
N TYR A 887 6.64 -24.30 7.41
CA TYR A 887 5.44 -23.81 8.08
C TYR A 887 4.17 -24.48 7.54
N TYR A 888 3.23 -24.75 8.44
CA TYR A 888 1.83 -24.97 8.09
C TYR A 888 1.26 -23.69 7.45
N PRO A 889 0.17 -23.78 6.66
CA PRO A 889 -0.45 -22.61 6.04
C PRO A 889 -0.71 -21.43 6.99
N PHE A 890 -1.22 -21.66 8.21
CA PHE A 890 -1.43 -20.60 9.21
C PHE A 890 -0.17 -20.24 10.04
N GLY A 891 1.02 -20.68 9.65
CA GLY A 891 2.30 -20.18 10.17
C GLY A 891 2.88 -20.87 11.40
N LEU A 892 2.26 -21.96 11.87
CA LEU A 892 2.89 -22.85 12.85
C LEU A 892 4.12 -23.53 12.22
N LYS A 893 5.22 -23.71 12.98
CA LYS A 893 6.45 -24.34 12.45
C LYS A 893 6.32 -25.87 12.44
N HIS A 894 6.81 -26.52 11.38
CA HIS A 894 6.95 -27.97 11.29
C HIS A 894 8.02 -28.48 12.26
N GLU A 895 7.78 -29.63 12.88
CA GLU A 895 8.77 -30.37 13.67
C GLU A 895 9.21 -31.68 13.01
N GLY A 896 10.35 -32.23 13.42
CA GLY A 896 10.73 -33.62 13.15
C GLY A 896 11.80 -33.80 12.07
N TYR A 897 12.12 -32.78 11.29
CA TYR A 897 13.16 -32.80 10.27
C TYR A 897 13.96 -31.49 10.25
N ASN A 898 15.21 -31.56 9.76
CA ASN A 898 16.16 -30.44 9.61
C ASN A 898 16.28 -29.54 10.86
N VAL A 899 16.20 -30.15 12.05
CA VAL A 899 16.24 -29.46 13.34
C VAL A 899 17.66 -28.97 13.63
N MET A 900 17.88 -27.68 13.43
CA MET A 900 19.12 -26.97 13.75
C MET A 900 18.85 -25.88 14.79
N LEU A 901 19.86 -25.54 15.60
CA LEU A 901 19.73 -24.62 16.74
C LEU A 901 19.68 -23.13 16.36
N GLY A 902 20.15 -22.76 15.15
CA GLY A 902 20.17 -21.37 14.69
C GLY A 902 21.00 -20.44 15.57
N ASN A 903 20.64 -19.15 15.51
CA ASN A 903 21.05 -18.17 16.51
C ASN A 903 19.93 -18.09 17.58
N PRO A 904 20.17 -18.45 18.85
CA PRO A 904 19.13 -18.50 19.87
C PRO A 904 18.48 -17.13 20.13
N ALA A 905 19.19 -16.01 19.90
CA ALA A 905 18.64 -14.67 20.05
C ALA A 905 17.77 -14.23 18.86
N TYR A 906 17.93 -14.81 17.67
CA TYR A 906 17.21 -14.37 16.47
C TYR A 906 15.85 -15.07 16.36
N LYS A 907 14.81 -14.44 16.92
CA LYS A 907 13.44 -14.99 17.00
C LYS A 907 12.52 -14.64 15.80
N TYR A 908 13.05 -14.02 14.73
CA TYR A 908 12.25 -13.58 13.58
C TYR A 908 12.04 -14.73 12.57
N LYS A 909 10.80 -15.24 12.45
CA LYS A 909 10.48 -16.49 11.71
C LYS A 909 9.39 -16.29 10.63
N TYR A 910 8.14 -16.63 10.95
CA TYR A 910 6.98 -16.47 10.06
C TYR A 910 6.70 -14.98 9.76
N ASN A 911 6.49 -14.63 8.50
CA ASN A 911 6.47 -13.27 7.93
C ASN A 911 7.59 -12.33 8.42
N GLY A 912 8.74 -12.86 8.86
CA GLY A 912 9.81 -12.07 9.48
C GLY A 912 9.42 -11.43 10.82
N LYS A 913 8.42 -11.98 11.53
CA LYS A 913 7.92 -11.49 12.83
C LYS A 913 8.55 -12.24 14.00
N GLU A 914 8.66 -11.56 15.15
CA GLU A 914 9.35 -12.08 16.33
C GLU A 914 8.45 -13.02 17.14
N LEU A 915 8.85 -14.29 17.28
CA LEU A 915 8.17 -15.26 18.13
C LEU A 915 8.45 -14.97 19.61
N GLN A 916 7.40 -14.64 20.37
CA GLN A 916 7.46 -14.43 21.81
C GLN A 916 7.36 -15.75 22.58
N GLU A 917 7.70 -15.71 23.87
CA GLU A 917 7.76 -16.86 24.77
C GLU A 917 6.38 -17.51 25.01
N SER A 918 5.28 -16.79 24.74
CA SER A 918 3.90 -17.30 24.74
C SER A 918 3.54 -18.17 23.52
N GLY A 919 4.47 -18.35 22.58
CA GLY A 919 4.22 -18.97 21.28
C GLY A 919 3.46 -18.07 20.29
N MET A 920 3.28 -16.79 20.63
CA MET A 920 2.62 -15.80 19.78
C MET A 920 3.66 -15.02 18.97
N TYR A 921 3.33 -14.65 17.74
CA TYR A 921 4.15 -13.73 16.94
C TYR A 921 3.76 -12.28 17.24
N ASP A 922 4.75 -11.44 17.54
CA ASP A 922 4.56 -9.99 17.64
C ASP A 922 4.59 -9.37 16.23
N TYR A 923 3.46 -8.77 15.84
CA TYR A 923 3.30 -8.11 14.55
C TYR A 923 3.47 -6.59 14.59
N GLY A 924 3.50 -5.97 15.78
CA GLY A 924 3.45 -4.52 15.97
C GLY A 924 2.16 -4.09 16.68
N ALA A 925 1.03 -4.10 15.97
CA ALA A 925 -0.27 -3.65 16.51
C ALA A 925 -1.08 -4.74 17.23
N ARG A 926 -0.77 -6.02 17.01
CA ARG A 926 -1.42 -7.19 17.63
C ARG A 926 -0.43 -8.35 17.78
N PHE A 927 -0.75 -9.31 18.65
CA PHE A 927 -0.01 -10.58 18.76
C PHE A 927 -0.83 -11.73 18.12
N TYR A 928 -0.21 -12.46 17.20
CA TYR A 928 -0.82 -13.52 16.40
C TYR A 928 -0.63 -14.91 17.03
N MET A 929 -1.66 -15.76 17.01
CA MET A 929 -1.60 -17.16 17.47
C MET A 929 -1.57 -18.11 16.27
N PRO A 930 -0.39 -18.57 15.81
CA PRO A 930 -0.26 -19.46 14.64
C PRO A 930 -0.84 -20.86 14.90
N ASP A 931 -0.88 -21.28 16.17
CA ASP A 931 -1.51 -22.52 16.60
C ASP A 931 -3.03 -22.49 16.39
N LEU A 932 -3.68 -21.33 16.60
CA LEU A 932 -5.12 -21.12 16.46
C LEU A 932 -5.56 -20.39 15.17
N GLY A 933 -4.64 -20.01 14.29
CA GLY A 933 -4.93 -19.31 13.03
C GLY A 933 -5.60 -17.93 13.19
N ARG A 934 -5.54 -17.28 14.36
CA ARG A 934 -6.30 -16.05 14.67
C ARG A 934 -5.58 -15.08 15.60
N TRP A 935 -6.13 -13.87 15.74
CA TRP A 935 -5.70 -12.87 16.71
C TRP A 935 -6.42 -13.02 18.06
N GLY A 936 -5.78 -12.52 19.13
CA GLY A 936 -6.40 -12.38 20.47
C GLY A 936 -7.04 -11.01 20.72
N VAL A 937 -7.00 -10.09 19.75
CA VAL A 937 -7.42 -8.68 19.85
C VAL A 937 -8.13 -8.27 18.57
N ILE A 938 -9.15 -7.41 18.69
CA ILE A 938 -9.92 -6.82 17.58
C ILE A 938 -9.00 -6.01 16.65
N ASP A 939 -9.19 -6.16 15.34
CA ASP A 939 -8.49 -5.36 14.32
C ASP A 939 -8.75 -3.85 14.48
N PRO A 940 -7.71 -3.00 14.65
CA PRO A 940 -7.84 -1.54 14.66
C PRO A 940 -8.49 -0.96 13.40
N LEU A 941 -8.41 -1.68 12.27
CA LEU A 941 -8.99 -1.30 10.97
C LEU A 941 -10.11 -2.27 10.52
N SER A 942 -10.75 -2.97 11.45
CA SER A 942 -11.90 -3.87 11.18
C SER A 942 -13.03 -3.24 10.35
N GLU A 943 -13.26 -1.93 10.48
CA GLU A 943 -14.21 -1.18 9.66
C GLU A 943 -13.86 -1.08 8.17
N LEU A 944 -12.67 -1.55 7.76
CA LEU A 944 -12.30 -1.69 6.34
C LEU A 944 -12.68 -3.08 5.78
N GLN A 945 -13.15 -4.00 6.64
CA GLN A 945 -13.38 -5.41 6.35
C GLN A 945 -14.71 -5.91 6.94
N PHE A 946 -15.80 -5.14 6.77
CA PHE A 946 -17.11 -5.42 7.39
C PHE A 946 -17.72 -6.81 7.17
N ALA A 947 -17.32 -7.53 6.12
CA ALA A 947 -17.78 -8.89 5.83
C ALA A 947 -17.05 -9.97 6.66
N ASP A 948 -15.89 -9.62 7.23
CA ASP A 948 -14.95 -10.52 7.87
C ASP A 948 -14.89 -10.30 9.40
N ASN A 949 -14.52 -11.36 10.10
CA ASN A 949 -14.33 -11.38 11.55
C ASN A 949 -13.14 -10.47 11.98
N PRO A 950 -13.34 -9.52 12.93
CA PRO A 950 -12.26 -8.66 13.46
C PRO A 950 -11.07 -9.37 14.14
N TYR A 951 -11.17 -10.68 14.44
CA TYR A 951 -10.08 -11.50 14.96
C TYR A 951 -9.46 -12.42 13.90
N SER A 952 -9.94 -12.40 12.64
CA SER A 952 -9.44 -13.27 11.58
C SER A 952 -8.03 -12.88 11.14
N TYR A 953 -7.22 -13.88 10.78
CA TYR A 953 -5.91 -13.64 10.18
C TYR A 953 -6.04 -13.62 8.65
N VAL A 954 -5.76 -12.46 8.06
CA VAL A 954 -5.62 -12.20 6.62
C VAL A 954 -6.71 -12.84 5.74
N PHE A 955 -7.97 -12.54 6.05
CA PHE A 955 -9.16 -13.05 5.34
C PHE A 955 -9.27 -14.59 5.32
N GLY A 956 -8.57 -15.30 6.22
CA GLY A 956 -8.48 -16.76 6.20
C GLY A 956 -7.68 -17.32 5.02
N ASN A 957 -6.85 -16.52 4.34
CA ASN A 957 -6.04 -16.96 3.19
C ASN A 957 -4.55 -16.60 3.36
N PRO A 958 -3.86 -17.25 4.32
CA PRO A 958 -2.47 -16.95 4.68
C PRO A 958 -1.44 -17.41 3.63
N ILE A 959 -1.88 -18.14 2.61
CA ILE A 959 -1.05 -18.55 1.47
C ILE A 959 -0.91 -17.41 0.44
N ARG A 960 -1.93 -16.55 0.33
CA ARG A 960 -1.94 -15.38 -0.55
C ARG A 960 -1.46 -14.11 0.15
N PHE A 961 -2.01 -13.84 1.34
CA PHE A 961 -1.86 -12.55 2.03
C PHE A 961 -0.97 -12.68 3.27
N ASN A 962 -0.35 -11.57 3.69
CA ASN A 962 0.23 -11.41 5.02
C ASN A 962 -0.25 -10.10 5.67
N ASP A 963 -0.02 -9.90 6.97
CA ASP A 963 -0.31 -8.63 7.65
C ASP A 963 1.03 -7.97 8.03
N PRO A 964 1.50 -6.93 7.31
CA PRO A 964 2.81 -6.34 7.60
C PRO A 964 2.90 -5.60 8.96
N THR A 965 1.78 -5.26 9.59
CA THR A 965 1.72 -4.36 10.77
C THR A 965 0.93 -4.91 11.96
N GLY A 966 0.14 -5.96 11.76
CA GLY A 966 -0.92 -6.36 12.68
C GLY A 966 -2.18 -5.47 12.56
N MET A 967 -2.39 -4.80 11.42
CA MET A 967 -3.55 -3.90 11.17
C MET A 967 -4.31 -4.15 9.87
N PHE A 968 -3.76 -4.85 8.87
CA PHE A 968 -4.47 -5.12 7.61
C PHE A 968 -3.78 -6.21 6.78
N GLY A 969 -4.56 -7.09 6.13
CA GLY A 969 -4.03 -8.09 5.21
C GLY A 969 -3.69 -7.51 3.84
N GLU A 970 -2.41 -7.56 3.44
CA GLU A 970 -1.91 -7.12 2.13
C GLU A 970 -1.54 -8.31 1.22
N ASP A 971 -1.71 -8.17 -0.10
CA ASP A 971 -1.19 -9.12 -1.11
C ASP A 971 0.26 -8.71 -1.41
N PRO A 972 1.29 -9.52 -1.08
CA PRO A 972 2.66 -9.03 -1.00
C PRO A 972 3.24 -8.65 -2.38
N PRO A 973 4.08 -7.59 -2.46
CA PRO A 973 4.62 -7.06 -3.72
C PRO A 973 5.64 -7.96 -4.43
N THR A 974 5.79 -9.22 -3.98
CA THR A 974 6.51 -10.29 -4.70
C THR A 974 5.77 -10.70 -5.98
N ARG A 975 4.48 -10.41 -6.08
CA ARG A 975 3.75 -10.30 -7.35
C ARG A 975 4.18 -8.99 -8.02
N GLY A 976 5.11 -9.11 -8.97
CA GLY A 976 5.86 -7.98 -9.51
C GLY A 976 4.96 -6.88 -10.05
N TYR A 977 5.19 -5.65 -9.58
CA TYR A 977 4.47 -4.47 -10.02
C TYR A 977 4.58 -4.31 -11.54
N SER A 978 3.51 -4.62 -12.27
CA SER A 978 3.42 -4.39 -13.71
C SER A 978 3.20 -2.90 -13.95
N PRO A 979 4.13 -2.16 -14.60
CA PRO A 979 4.07 -0.69 -14.66
C PRO A 979 2.90 -0.07 -15.42
N GLY A 980 2.01 -0.89 -16.00
CA GLY A 980 0.82 -0.46 -16.74
C GLY A 980 -0.42 -1.32 -16.55
N SER A 981 -0.47 -2.19 -15.52
CA SER A 981 -1.68 -2.98 -15.22
C SER A 981 -2.56 -2.26 -14.19
N PRO A 982 -3.69 -1.65 -14.57
CA PRO A 982 -4.72 -1.28 -13.60
C PRO A 982 -5.32 -2.57 -13.04
N ILE A 983 -5.02 -2.89 -11.78
CA ILE A 983 -5.96 -3.68 -11.00
C ILE A 983 -7.13 -2.74 -10.73
N GLU A 984 -8.22 -2.91 -11.48
CA GLU A 984 -9.52 -2.34 -11.12
C GLU A 984 -10.01 -3.05 -9.84
N ILE A 985 -9.41 -2.69 -8.70
CA ILE A 985 -9.99 -2.92 -7.38
C ILE A 985 -11.21 -2.01 -7.32
N GLY A 986 -12.34 -2.52 -7.82
CA GLY A 986 -13.63 -1.82 -7.80
C GLY A 986 -13.91 -1.29 -6.40
N GLU A 987 -14.35 -0.03 -6.33
CA GLU A 987 -14.26 0.84 -5.15
C GLU A 987 -14.53 0.16 -3.79
N ILE A 988 -13.46 -0.30 -3.12
CA ILE A 988 -13.43 -0.15 -1.66
C ILE A 988 -13.26 1.35 -1.45
N VAL A 989 -14.37 2.03 -1.13
CA VAL A 989 -14.39 3.46 -0.81
C VAL A 989 -13.72 3.68 0.54
N LEU A 990 -12.39 3.56 0.57
CA LEU A 990 -11.52 4.05 1.61
C LEU A 990 -11.59 5.58 1.59
N THR A 991 -12.65 6.13 2.19
CA THR A 991 -12.78 7.56 2.47
C THR A 991 -11.58 7.96 3.31
N GLY A 992 -10.60 8.67 2.72
CA GLY A 992 -9.34 9.04 3.39
C GLY A 992 -9.54 9.82 4.70
N ASN A 993 -10.70 10.46 4.84
CA ASN A 993 -11.14 11.16 6.05
C ASN A 993 -11.38 10.19 7.22
N ARG A 994 -11.82 8.94 6.98
CA ARG A 994 -11.96 7.90 8.02
C ARG A 994 -10.60 7.33 8.46
N THR A 995 -9.66 7.13 7.54
CA THR A 995 -8.33 6.60 7.89
C THR A 995 -7.48 7.63 8.64
N ASN A 996 -7.49 8.90 8.24
CA ASN A 996 -6.70 9.93 8.92
C ASN A 996 -7.20 10.22 10.34
N SER A 997 -8.52 10.11 10.60
CA SER A 997 -9.11 10.41 11.91
C SER A 997 -8.94 9.30 12.95
N SER A 998 -8.86 8.01 12.55
CA SER A 998 -8.50 6.92 13.48
C SER A 998 -6.99 6.84 13.74
N LEU A 999 -6.16 7.02 12.70
CA LEU A 999 -4.71 6.93 12.84
C LEU A 999 -4.11 8.10 13.63
N SER A 1000 -4.54 9.34 13.36
CA SER A 1000 -4.07 10.50 14.12
C SER A 1000 -4.36 10.39 15.61
N PHE A 1001 -5.48 9.78 15.99
CA PHE A 1001 -5.84 9.52 17.37
C PHE A 1001 -4.90 8.53 18.08
N MET A 1002 -4.39 7.51 17.38
CA MET A 1002 -3.32 6.63 17.89
C MET A 1002 -1.93 7.30 17.94
N GLY A 1003 -1.83 8.62 17.71
CA GLY A 1003 -0.57 9.33 17.53
C GLY A 1003 0.13 9.03 16.20
N ILE A 1004 -0.47 8.19 15.35
CA ILE A 1004 0.07 7.78 14.05
C ILE A 1004 -0.31 8.84 13.02
N GLN A 1005 0.58 9.83 12.84
CA GLN A 1005 0.35 10.97 11.93
C GLN A 1005 0.03 10.56 10.49
N SER A 1006 0.44 9.36 10.07
CA SER A 1006 -0.04 8.68 8.86
C SER A 1006 0.31 7.19 8.93
N LEU A 1007 -0.41 6.33 8.21
CA LEU A 1007 -0.02 4.92 8.06
C LEU A 1007 1.40 4.80 7.48
N SER A 1008 1.79 5.71 6.58
CA SER A 1008 3.16 5.85 6.08
C SER A 1008 4.19 6.20 7.16
N ALA A 1009 3.82 6.91 8.22
CA ALA A 1009 4.71 7.20 9.35
C ALA A 1009 4.92 5.97 10.25
N TYR A 1010 3.86 5.22 10.59
CA TYR A 1010 3.98 3.94 11.33
C TYR A 1010 4.72 2.88 10.51
N HIS A 1011 4.45 2.81 9.20
CA HIS A 1011 5.27 2.06 8.26
C HIS A 1011 6.73 2.54 8.35
N SER A 1012 7.03 3.83 8.27
CA SER A 1012 8.42 4.30 8.35
C SER A 1012 9.15 4.03 9.69
N SER A 1013 8.44 3.86 10.81
CA SER A 1013 9.04 3.56 12.11
C SER A 1013 9.27 2.06 12.32
N GLN A 1014 8.31 1.21 11.97
CA GLN A 1014 8.44 -0.25 12.02
C GLN A 1014 9.29 -0.80 10.86
N ASP A 1015 9.14 -0.26 9.64
CA ASP A 1015 10.02 -0.53 8.51
C ASP A 1015 11.44 0.02 8.72
N ARG A 1016 11.84 0.62 9.85
CA ARG A 1016 13.30 0.80 10.06
C ARG A 1016 14.06 -0.54 10.06
N LEU A 1017 13.38 -1.63 10.45
CA LEU A 1017 13.87 -2.99 10.26
C LEU A 1017 13.76 -3.49 8.82
N ALA A 1018 12.76 -3.03 8.06
CA ALA A 1018 12.34 -3.61 6.79
C ALA A 1018 12.48 -2.71 5.55
N ALA A 1019 13.04 -1.50 5.68
CA ALA A 1019 13.41 -0.57 4.61
C ALA A 1019 14.91 -0.65 4.24
N GLY A 1020 15.73 -1.23 5.14
CA GLY A 1020 16.97 -1.90 4.74
C GLY A 1020 16.68 -3.14 3.90
N ILE A 1021 15.66 -3.93 4.27
CA ILE A 1021 15.26 -5.19 3.59
C ILE A 1021 14.44 -4.94 2.31
N ARG A 1022 13.73 -3.82 2.20
CA ARG A 1022 12.89 -3.47 1.04
C ARG A 1022 13.27 -2.08 0.55
N GLY A 1023 14.04 -2.06 -0.54
CA GLY A 1023 14.80 -0.90 -1.01
C GLY A 1023 14.06 0.43 -0.96
N SER A 1024 14.61 1.36 -0.17
CA SER A 1024 14.35 2.81 -0.21
C SER A 1024 12.90 3.23 -0.48
N LYS A 1025 12.03 3.18 0.55
CA LYS A 1025 10.70 3.81 0.50
C LYS A 1025 10.73 5.34 0.26
N ALA A 1026 11.91 5.98 0.22
CA ALA A 1026 12.10 7.31 -0.35
C ALA A 1026 11.67 7.38 -1.83
N ALA A 1027 11.93 6.33 -2.62
CA ALA A 1027 11.40 6.20 -3.97
C ALA A 1027 9.87 6.00 -3.93
N LEU A 1028 9.38 5.05 -3.12
CA LEU A 1028 7.94 4.71 -3.06
C LEU A 1028 7.05 5.86 -2.53
N ALA A 1029 7.58 6.76 -1.71
CA ALA A 1029 6.87 7.94 -1.21
C ALA A 1029 6.71 9.01 -2.32
N THR A 1030 7.81 9.34 -3.01
CA THR A 1030 7.78 10.19 -4.21
C THR A 1030 6.91 9.57 -5.29
N GLU A 1031 7.04 8.26 -5.54
CA GLU A 1031 6.25 7.50 -6.50
C GLU A 1031 4.75 7.51 -6.16
N LYS A 1032 4.34 7.53 -4.88
CA LYS A 1032 2.92 7.69 -4.50
C LYS A 1032 2.43 9.14 -4.61
N PHE A 1033 3.29 10.13 -4.36
CA PHE A 1033 2.95 11.54 -4.60
C PHE A 1033 2.80 11.83 -6.10
N GLU A 1034 3.80 11.46 -6.90
CA GLU A 1034 3.80 11.55 -8.36
C GLU A 1034 2.69 10.70 -9.00
N LYS A 1035 2.37 9.50 -8.47
CA LYS A 1035 1.21 8.71 -8.97
C LYS A 1035 -0.13 9.27 -8.55
N ASN A 1036 -0.29 9.95 -7.41
CA ASN A 1036 -1.54 10.63 -7.09
C ASN A 1036 -1.73 11.89 -7.94
N LEU A 1037 -0.65 12.63 -8.23
CA LEU A 1037 -0.65 13.72 -9.18
C LEU A 1037 -0.94 13.22 -10.62
N ALA A 1038 -0.30 12.13 -11.04
CA ALA A 1038 -0.53 11.48 -12.34
C ALA A 1038 -1.84 10.69 -12.42
N PHE A 1039 -2.48 10.32 -11.31
CA PHE A 1039 -3.85 9.80 -11.26
C PHE A 1039 -4.86 10.93 -11.46
N THR A 1040 -4.61 12.09 -10.84
CA THR A 1040 -5.41 13.30 -11.01
C THR A 1040 -5.30 13.82 -12.45
N MET A 1041 -4.09 13.87 -13.03
CA MET A 1041 -3.87 14.20 -14.44
C MET A 1041 -4.27 13.06 -15.41
N GLY A 1042 -4.18 11.80 -14.99
CA GLY A 1042 -4.56 10.64 -15.80
C GLY A 1042 -6.07 10.51 -15.97
N THR A 1043 -6.84 10.72 -14.90
CA THR A 1043 -8.32 10.78 -14.98
C THR A 1043 -8.79 12.03 -15.72
N PHE A 1044 -8.08 13.15 -15.63
CA PHE A 1044 -8.27 14.33 -16.49
C PHE A 1044 -8.07 14.00 -17.99
N LEU A 1045 -7.20 13.04 -18.33
CA LEU A 1045 -6.96 12.55 -19.70
C LEU A 1045 -7.87 11.38 -20.15
N MET A 1046 -8.65 10.76 -19.25
CA MET A 1046 -9.45 9.56 -19.53
C MET A 1046 -10.98 9.75 -19.49
N GLY A 1047 -11.47 10.99 -19.41
CA GLY A 1047 -12.84 11.35 -19.84
C GLY A 1047 -14.04 10.90 -18.97
N GLY A 1048 -13.80 10.37 -17.77
CA GLY A 1048 -14.85 9.88 -16.87
C GLY A 1048 -15.84 10.95 -16.42
N SER A 1049 -17.05 10.94 -16.99
CA SER A 1049 -17.95 12.11 -17.00
C SER A 1049 -18.60 12.49 -15.66
N ASN A 1050 -18.58 11.62 -14.65
CA ASN A 1050 -19.27 11.82 -13.37
C ASN A 1050 -18.40 12.46 -12.26
N LEU A 1051 -17.08 12.65 -12.48
CA LEU A 1051 -16.15 13.20 -11.48
C LEU A 1051 -16.18 14.73 -11.35
N LEU A 1052 -16.90 15.43 -12.23
CA LEU A 1052 -16.98 16.90 -12.29
C LEU A 1052 -17.55 17.57 -11.02
N ALA A 1053 -18.20 16.82 -10.12
CA ALA A 1053 -18.78 17.35 -8.89
C ALA A 1053 -17.83 17.27 -7.67
N SER A 1054 -16.91 16.31 -7.63
CA SER A 1054 -15.97 16.11 -6.51
C SER A 1054 -14.61 16.77 -6.76
N ALA A 1055 -14.12 16.75 -8.01
CA ALA A 1055 -12.84 17.37 -8.37
C ALA A 1055 -12.76 18.85 -8.00
N GLY A 1056 -13.86 19.60 -8.17
CA GLY A 1056 -13.92 21.04 -7.87
C GLY A 1056 -13.69 21.40 -6.40
N TRP A 1057 -14.01 20.51 -5.46
CA TRP A 1057 -13.75 20.71 -4.03
C TRP A 1057 -12.30 20.35 -3.68
N ALA A 1058 -11.78 19.24 -4.21
CA ALA A 1058 -10.38 18.86 -4.02
C ALA A 1058 -9.40 19.92 -4.57
N THR A 1059 -9.75 20.60 -5.67
CA THR A 1059 -8.96 21.72 -6.22
C THR A 1059 -9.11 23.03 -5.43
N LEU A 1060 -10.04 23.12 -4.46
CA LEU A 1060 -10.22 24.31 -3.63
C LEU A 1060 -9.30 24.25 -2.40
N ASP A 1061 -9.20 23.10 -1.73
CA ASP A 1061 -8.25 22.90 -0.62
C ASP A 1061 -6.79 23.06 -1.08
N VAL A 1062 -6.43 22.49 -2.25
CA VAL A 1062 -5.04 22.48 -2.76
C VAL A 1062 -4.49 23.88 -3.08
N VAL A 1063 -5.34 24.86 -3.41
CA VAL A 1063 -4.90 26.25 -3.67
C VAL A 1063 -4.32 26.93 -2.41
N VAL A 1064 -4.66 26.45 -1.22
CA VAL A 1064 -4.24 27.05 0.05
C VAL A 1064 -2.79 26.68 0.43
N ASP A 1065 -2.25 25.57 -0.10
CA ASP A 1065 -0.94 25.02 0.30
C ASP A 1065 0.25 25.46 -0.58
N TYR A 1066 0.01 25.98 -1.80
CA TYR A 1066 1.09 26.41 -2.71
C TYR A 1066 1.54 27.85 -2.41
N GLN A 1067 2.86 28.04 -2.23
CA GLN A 1067 3.46 29.33 -1.87
C GLN A 1067 4.10 30.09 -3.06
N ASP A 1068 4.17 29.49 -4.25
CA ASP A 1068 4.64 30.17 -5.46
C ASP A 1068 3.49 30.82 -6.24
N THR A 1069 3.76 31.96 -6.88
CA THR A 1069 2.76 32.74 -7.61
C THR A 1069 2.52 32.17 -9.01
N GLU A 1070 3.56 31.67 -9.70
CA GLU A 1070 3.40 31.10 -11.05
C GLU A 1070 2.56 29.80 -11.01
N ASP A 1071 2.75 28.96 -10.00
CA ASP A 1071 1.92 27.75 -9.79
C ASP A 1071 0.46 28.10 -9.48
N GLN A 1072 0.21 29.15 -8.68
CA GLN A 1072 -1.16 29.62 -8.43
C GLN A 1072 -1.83 30.17 -9.70
N GLU A 1073 -1.11 30.89 -10.57
CA GLU A 1073 -1.63 31.34 -11.87
C GLU A 1073 -1.89 30.16 -12.82
N ALA A 1074 -1.03 29.15 -12.84
CA ALA A 1074 -1.23 27.93 -13.63
C ALA A 1074 -2.47 27.13 -13.17
N ILE A 1075 -2.68 26.98 -11.86
CA ILE A 1075 -3.86 26.31 -11.29
C ILE A 1075 -5.13 27.12 -11.58
N GLN A 1076 -5.08 28.46 -11.49
CA GLN A 1076 -6.20 29.33 -11.89
C GLN A 1076 -6.56 29.19 -13.38
N ALA A 1077 -5.57 29.02 -14.27
CA ALA A 1077 -5.83 28.76 -15.68
C ALA A 1077 -6.57 27.42 -15.91
N VAL A 1078 -6.21 26.35 -15.18
CA VAL A 1078 -6.94 25.07 -15.22
C VAL A 1078 -8.37 25.22 -14.68
N GLN A 1079 -8.57 26.01 -13.62
CA GLN A 1079 -9.91 26.34 -13.09
C GLN A 1079 -10.76 27.11 -14.11
N LEU A 1080 -10.19 28.08 -14.84
CA LEU A 1080 -10.87 28.79 -15.94
C LEU A 1080 -11.33 27.82 -17.04
N VAL A 1081 -10.49 26.84 -17.42
CA VAL A 1081 -10.84 25.81 -18.41
C VAL A 1081 -11.99 24.92 -17.92
N ALA A 1082 -11.98 24.52 -16.65
CA ALA A 1082 -13.07 23.74 -16.05
C ALA A 1082 -14.40 24.53 -16.00
N VAL A 1083 -14.36 25.83 -15.69
CA VAL A 1083 -15.53 26.71 -15.74
C VAL A 1083 -16.05 26.86 -17.18
N GLY A 1084 -15.15 27.03 -18.17
CA GLY A 1084 -15.51 27.06 -19.59
C GLY A 1084 -16.22 25.78 -20.06
N LEU A 1085 -15.76 24.61 -19.59
CA LEU A 1085 -16.41 23.32 -19.83
C LEU A 1085 -17.81 23.23 -19.18
N GLN A 1086 -17.99 23.71 -17.95
CA GLN A 1086 -19.31 23.73 -17.31
C GLN A 1086 -20.29 24.71 -18.00
N VAL A 1087 -19.82 25.85 -18.48
CA VAL A 1087 -20.61 26.78 -19.32
C VAL A 1087 -21.05 26.11 -20.62
N LYS A 1088 -20.14 25.37 -21.28
CA LYS A 1088 -20.43 24.59 -22.49
C LYS A 1088 -21.48 23.48 -22.27
N HIS A 1089 -21.68 23.03 -21.03
CA HIS A 1089 -22.67 22.02 -20.64
C HIS A 1089 -23.93 22.59 -19.95
N GLY A 1090 -24.07 23.92 -19.85
CA GLY A 1090 -25.34 24.57 -19.50
C GLY A 1090 -25.80 24.50 -18.03
N ASN A 1091 -24.94 24.14 -17.08
CA ASN A 1091 -25.32 24.00 -15.67
C ASN A 1091 -25.38 25.35 -14.92
N VAL A 1092 -26.41 26.15 -15.19
CA VAL A 1092 -26.57 27.52 -14.65
C VAL A 1092 -26.64 27.57 -13.10
N LYS A 1093 -27.04 26.49 -12.42
CA LYS A 1093 -27.11 26.48 -10.95
C LYS A 1093 -25.73 26.42 -10.28
N GLY A 1094 -24.73 25.76 -10.88
CA GLY A 1094 -23.38 25.70 -10.32
C GLY A 1094 -22.73 27.08 -10.17
N LEU A 1095 -22.93 27.94 -11.17
CA LEU A 1095 -22.38 29.31 -11.17
C LEU A 1095 -22.92 30.18 -10.03
N GLN A 1096 -24.16 29.99 -9.58
CA GLN A 1096 -24.72 30.81 -8.50
C GLN A 1096 -24.04 30.57 -7.15
N ASN A 1097 -23.60 29.32 -6.89
CA ASN A 1097 -22.89 28.99 -5.67
C ASN A 1097 -21.44 29.49 -5.72
N LEU A 1098 -20.76 29.35 -6.87
CA LEU A 1098 -19.41 29.88 -7.08
C LEU A 1098 -19.30 31.41 -6.93
N THR A 1099 -20.38 32.16 -7.19
CA THR A 1099 -20.38 33.63 -7.02
C THR A 1099 -20.36 34.15 -5.57
N LEU A 1100 -20.30 33.28 -4.55
CA LEU A 1100 -20.32 33.67 -3.13
C LEU A 1100 -18.95 33.76 -2.45
N GLU A 1101 -17.90 33.12 -2.97
CA GLU A 1101 -16.64 32.90 -2.22
C GLU A 1101 -15.38 33.53 -2.83
N ALA A 1102 -15.43 33.98 -4.09
CA ALA A 1102 -14.28 34.57 -4.77
C ALA A 1102 -13.87 35.94 -4.21
N LYS A 1103 -12.55 36.15 -4.00
CA LYS A 1103 -11.94 37.44 -3.62
C LYS A 1103 -10.74 37.75 -4.50
N GLY A 1104 -10.63 39.00 -4.95
CA GLY A 1104 -9.55 39.51 -5.82
C GLY A 1104 -10.10 40.42 -6.92
N ASP A 1105 -9.32 41.41 -7.36
CA ASP A 1105 -9.81 42.43 -8.30
C ASP A 1105 -10.07 41.89 -9.72
N ASP A 1106 -9.25 40.95 -10.20
CA ASP A 1106 -9.49 40.28 -11.48
C ASP A 1106 -10.64 39.26 -11.39
N ALA A 1107 -10.84 38.63 -10.23
CA ALA A 1107 -12.05 37.86 -9.96
C ALA A 1107 -13.31 38.74 -9.99
N LEU A 1108 -13.25 39.99 -9.52
CA LEU A 1108 -14.35 40.97 -9.65
C LEU A 1108 -14.64 41.32 -11.13
N LYS A 1109 -13.61 41.56 -11.95
CA LYS A 1109 -13.76 41.82 -13.39
C LYS A 1109 -14.42 40.63 -14.10
N LEU A 1110 -13.95 39.41 -13.81
CA LEU A 1110 -14.53 38.19 -14.36
C LEU A 1110 -15.99 37.98 -13.89
N LEU A 1111 -16.29 38.29 -12.63
CA LEU A 1111 -17.66 38.30 -12.09
C LEU A 1111 -18.59 39.23 -12.89
N GLY A 1112 -18.07 40.38 -13.35
CA GLY A 1112 -18.78 41.31 -14.21
C GLY A 1112 -19.13 40.69 -15.57
N ALA A 1113 -18.14 40.13 -16.26
CA ALA A 1113 -18.33 39.47 -17.55
C ALA A 1113 -19.28 38.27 -17.48
N VAL A 1114 -19.16 37.44 -16.43
CA VAL A 1114 -20.05 36.29 -16.18
C VAL A 1114 -21.49 36.75 -15.90
N LYS A 1115 -21.69 37.82 -15.10
CA LYS A 1115 -23.02 38.40 -14.86
C LYS A 1115 -23.64 38.98 -16.14
N GLY A 1116 -22.84 39.64 -16.98
CA GLY A 1116 -23.26 40.12 -18.31
C GLY A 1116 -23.73 38.98 -19.21
N SER A 1117 -22.92 37.92 -19.36
CA SER A 1117 -23.26 36.73 -20.15
C SER A 1117 -24.54 36.01 -19.67
N ILE A 1118 -24.75 35.90 -18.35
CA ILE A 1118 -25.99 35.35 -17.77
C ILE A 1118 -27.19 36.26 -18.07
N ALA A 1119 -27.02 37.59 -18.00
CA ALA A 1119 -28.09 38.54 -18.31
C ALA A 1119 -28.48 38.50 -19.80
N GLY A 1120 -27.50 38.52 -20.71
CA GLY A 1120 -27.68 38.37 -22.15
C GLY A 1120 -28.37 37.05 -22.53
N THR A 1121 -27.96 35.94 -21.91
CA THR A 1121 -28.57 34.63 -22.11
C THR A 1121 -30.04 34.62 -21.65
N LYS A 1122 -30.34 35.22 -20.48
CA LYS A 1122 -31.72 35.35 -19.99
C LYS A 1122 -32.59 36.24 -20.88
N ALA A 1123 -32.04 37.33 -21.40
CA ALA A 1123 -32.74 38.23 -22.32
C ALA A 1123 -33.08 37.52 -23.64
N ALA A 1124 -32.10 36.88 -24.29
CA ALA A 1124 -32.31 36.11 -25.52
C ALA A 1124 -33.32 34.96 -25.32
N LEU A 1125 -33.32 34.32 -24.14
CA LEU A 1125 -34.28 33.27 -23.80
C LEU A 1125 -35.72 33.80 -23.60
N ALA A 1126 -35.88 34.96 -22.99
CA ALA A 1126 -37.18 35.61 -22.82
C ALA A 1126 -37.74 36.10 -24.16
N GLU A 1127 -36.88 36.68 -25.02
CA GLU A 1127 -37.22 37.06 -26.39
C GLU A 1127 -37.63 35.82 -27.21
N ALA A 1128 -36.88 34.71 -27.10
CA ALA A 1128 -37.21 33.44 -27.76
C ALA A 1128 -38.56 32.85 -27.34
N LYS A 1129 -38.95 32.97 -26.05
CA LYS A 1129 -40.28 32.58 -25.57
C LYS A 1129 -41.37 33.49 -26.13
N SER A 1130 -41.17 34.80 -26.11
CA SER A 1130 -42.11 35.78 -26.66
C SER A 1130 -42.38 35.54 -28.15
N MET A 1131 -41.33 35.25 -28.93
CA MET A 1131 -41.42 34.94 -30.37
C MET A 1131 -42.17 33.64 -30.69
N ILE A 1132 -42.42 32.76 -29.72
CA ILE A 1132 -43.26 31.56 -29.85
C ILE A 1132 -44.57 31.65 -29.05
N GLY A 1133 -44.92 32.84 -28.54
CA GLY A 1133 -46.14 33.07 -27.78
C GLY A 1133 -46.21 32.27 -26.48
N LEU A 1134 -45.10 32.23 -25.72
CA LEU A 1134 -45.04 31.73 -24.36
C LEU A 1134 -44.63 32.85 -23.40
N GLU A 1135 -45.21 32.87 -22.22
CA GLU A 1135 -44.83 33.80 -21.15
C GLU A 1135 -43.46 33.45 -20.56
N ALA A 1136 -42.77 34.46 -20.01
CA ALA A 1136 -41.42 34.30 -19.49
C ALA A 1136 -41.32 33.21 -18.38
N SER A 1137 -42.40 33.03 -17.62
CA SER A 1137 -42.56 32.04 -16.55
C SER A 1137 -43.03 30.65 -17.03
N GLU A 1138 -43.56 30.49 -18.24
CA GLU A 1138 -44.10 29.21 -18.70
C GLU A 1138 -43.01 28.17 -18.96
N ALA A 1139 -43.29 26.92 -18.63
CA ALA A 1139 -42.43 25.79 -18.95
C ALA A 1139 -42.74 25.28 -20.38
N LEU A 1140 -41.70 24.89 -21.12
CA LEU A 1140 -41.90 24.21 -22.41
C LEU A 1140 -42.68 22.90 -22.21
N PRO A 1141 -43.54 22.51 -23.18
CA PRO A 1141 -44.15 21.18 -23.19
C PRO A 1141 -43.07 20.09 -23.09
N LYS A 1142 -43.22 19.16 -22.13
CA LYS A 1142 -42.30 18.03 -21.96
C LYS A 1142 -42.26 17.18 -23.24
N MET A 1143 -41.17 17.26 -23.99
CA MET A 1143 -40.87 16.27 -25.02
C MET A 1143 -40.45 14.95 -24.37
N GLY A 1144 -40.90 13.82 -24.94
CA GLY A 1144 -40.37 12.50 -24.62
C GLY A 1144 -38.90 12.39 -25.02
N THR A 1145 -38.17 11.44 -24.41
CA THR A 1145 -36.73 11.24 -24.61
C THR A 1145 -36.38 10.87 -26.05
N GLY A 1146 -36.00 11.87 -26.85
CA GLY A 1146 -35.61 11.75 -28.25
C GLY A 1146 -34.28 12.46 -28.55
N LYS A 1147 -33.58 12.00 -29.60
CA LYS A 1147 -32.21 12.42 -29.96
C LYS A 1147 -32.07 13.94 -30.15
N PHE A 1148 -30.87 14.46 -29.84
CA PHE A 1148 -30.44 15.83 -30.13
C PHE A 1148 -30.74 16.25 -31.58
N GLY A 1149 -31.69 17.17 -31.75
CA GLY A 1149 -32.07 17.73 -33.05
C GLY A 1149 -33.32 18.60 -32.91
N SER A 1150 -33.49 19.55 -33.83
CA SER A 1150 -34.77 20.26 -33.95
C SER A 1150 -35.87 19.29 -34.42
N PRO A 1151 -37.13 19.44 -33.98
CA PRO A 1151 -38.21 18.55 -34.39
C PRO A 1151 -38.36 18.48 -35.92
N GLN A 1152 -38.49 17.27 -36.47
CA GLN A 1152 -38.58 17.07 -37.91
C GLN A 1152 -39.81 17.75 -38.53
N ARG A 1153 -39.75 17.97 -39.85
CA ARG A 1153 -40.60 18.88 -40.66
C ARG A 1153 -42.10 18.50 -40.71
N GLY A 1154 -42.81 18.65 -39.59
CA GLY A 1154 -44.27 18.47 -39.50
C GLY A 1154 -44.84 18.16 -38.12
N THR A 1155 -44.06 18.21 -37.03
CA THR A 1155 -44.47 17.74 -35.69
C THR A 1155 -45.44 18.62 -34.91
N GLY A 1156 -45.74 19.86 -35.36
CA GLY A 1156 -46.71 20.74 -34.69
C GLY A 1156 -46.26 21.35 -33.35
N LEU A 1157 -44.99 21.18 -32.97
CA LEU A 1157 -44.47 21.57 -31.65
C LEU A 1157 -43.89 22.99 -31.60
N LYS A 1158 -43.90 23.57 -30.40
CA LYS A 1158 -43.10 24.75 -30.02
C LYS A 1158 -41.82 24.33 -29.29
N GLY A 1159 -40.77 25.15 -29.34
CA GLY A 1159 -39.54 24.91 -28.57
C GLY A 1159 -38.42 25.91 -28.85
N TYR A 1160 -37.35 25.77 -28.08
CA TYR A 1160 -36.09 26.49 -28.30
C TYR A 1160 -34.88 25.62 -27.93
N ARG A 1161 -33.68 26.04 -28.37
CA ARG A 1161 -32.38 25.43 -28.05
C ARG A 1161 -31.29 26.51 -28.02
N LEU A 1162 -30.33 26.38 -27.12
CA LEU A 1162 -29.08 27.15 -27.13
C LEU A 1162 -28.09 26.48 -28.09
N ASP A 1163 -27.54 27.25 -29.03
CA ASP A 1163 -26.58 26.80 -30.03
C ASP A 1163 -25.35 27.72 -30.08
N PRO A 1164 -24.15 27.18 -30.37
CA PRO A 1164 -22.94 27.98 -30.57
C PRO A 1164 -23.00 28.76 -31.90
N ALA A 1165 -22.10 29.74 -32.06
CA ALA A 1165 -21.89 30.41 -33.34
C ALA A 1165 -21.61 29.38 -34.46
N HIS A 1166 -22.30 29.51 -35.59
CA HIS A 1166 -22.12 28.64 -36.75
C HIS A 1166 -20.92 29.14 -37.59
N PRO A 1167 -19.84 28.34 -37.80
CA PRO A 1167 -18.62 28.80 -38.47
C PRO A 1167 -18.78 29.31 -39.92
N ASN A 1168 -19.91 28.98 -40.56
CA ASN A 1168 -20.26 29.39 -41.93
C ASN A 1168 -21.55 30.23 -41.98
N ALA A 1169 -21.92 30.90 -40.87
CA ALA A 1169 -23.04 31.84 -40.84
C ALA A 1169 -22.84 32.99 -41.86
N LYS A 1170 -23.93 33.58 -42.34
CA LYS A 1170 -23.83 34.81 -43.14
C LYS A 1170 -23.61 36.00 -42.21
N PRO A 1171 -22.66 36.91 -42.51
CA PRO A 1171 -22.47 38.11 -41.71
C PRO A 1171 -23.77 38.91 -41.53
N GLY A 1172 -24.02 39.37 -40.31
CA GLY A 1172 -25.26 40.06 -39.92
C GLY A 1172 -26.45 39.14 -39.64
N THR A 1173 -26.26 37.82 -39.50
CA THR A 1173 -27.30 36.89 -39.05
C THR A 1173 -27.12 36.51 -37.58
N GLY A 1174 -28.22 36.22 -36.87
CA GLY A 1174 -28.17 35.83 -35.45
C GLY A 1174 -27.35 34.56 -35.16
N GLU A 1175 -27.07 33.74 -36.18
CA GLU A 1175 -26.26 32.51 -36.09
C GLU A 1175 -24.74 32.78 -36.09
N GLU A 1176 -24.29 34.01 -36.36
CA GLU A 1176 -22.87 34.44 -36.33
C GLU A 1176 -22.29 34.47 -34.89
N TYR A 1177 -23.17 34.51 -33.88
CA TYR A 1177 -22.84 34.52 -32.45
C TYR A 1177 -23.48 33.31 -31.75
N PRO A 1178 -23.10 32.97 -30.50
CA PRO A 1178 -23.90 32.06 -29.66
C PRO A 1178 -25.35 32.56 -29.58
N HIS A 1179 -26.32 31.68 -29.76
CA HIS A 1179 -27.71 32.10 -30.01
C HIS A 1179 -28.75 31.14 -29.44
N VAL A 1180 -29.96 31.65 -29.22
CA VAL A 1180 -31.15 30.84 -28.94
C VAL A 1180 -31.92 30.64 -30.26
N ASN A 1181 -31.90 29.42 -30.78
CA ASN A 1181 -32.81 28.99 -31.84
C ASN A 1181 -34.20 28.73 -31.26
N TYR A 1182 -35.25 29.24 -31.90
CA TYR A 1182 -36.64 29.01 -31.52
C TYR A 1182 -37.48 28.53 -32.71
N TRP A 1183 -38.58 27.84 -32.42
CA TRP A 1183 -39.56 27.41 -33.42
C TRP A 1183 -40.97 27.27 -32.82
N ASP A 1184 -41.96 27.61 -33.63
CA ASP A 1184 -43.36 27.25 -33.42
C ASP A 1184 -43.94 26.76 -34.76
N TYR A 1185 -44.24 25.47 -34.82
CA TYR A 1185 -44.85 24.82 -35.98
C TYR A 1185 -46.31 24.42 -35.75
N SER A 1186 -46.97 24.90 -34.69
CA SER A 1186 -48.39 24.60 -34.44
C SER A 1186 -49.31 25.22 -35.50
N GLY A 1187 -48.95 26.40 -36.02
CA GLY A 1187 -49.63 27.06 -37.14
C GLY A 1187 -49.32 26.48 -38.53
N GLY A 1188 -48.37 25.54 -38.65
CA GLY A 1188 -48.00 24.90 -39.90
C GLY A 1188 -46.49 24.77 -40.12
N LYS A 1189 -46.08 24.60 -41.38
CA LYS A 1189 -44.67 24.38 -41.75
C LYS A 1189 -43.93 25.73 -41.86
N ARG A 1190 -42.61 25.76 -41.65
CA ARG A 1190 -41.76 26.96 -41.91
C ARG A 1190 -42.04 27.51 -43.31
N GLY A 1191 -42.51 28.76 -43.41
CA GLY A 1191 -42.94 29.40 -44.67
C GLY A 1191 -44.39 29.11 -45.12
N LYS A 1192 -45.16 28.34 -44.34
CA LYS A 1192 -46.61 28.12 -44.47
C LYS A 1192 -47.24 27.99 -43.07
N GLY A 1193 -47.30 29.11 -42.35
CA GLY A 1193 -47.92 29.22 -41.01
C GLY A 1193 -47.03 28.88 -39.82
N GLY A 1194 -45.88 28.23 -40.01
CA GLY A 1194 -44.88 27.99 -38.95
C GLY A 1194 -43.76 29.03 -38.94
N ILE A 1195 -43.33 29.42 -37.75
CA ILE A 1195 -42.29 30.43 -37.48
C ILE A 1195 -41.05 29.80 -36.80
N SER A 1196 -39.88 30.38 -37.04
CA SER A 1196 -38.60 29.92 -36.45
C SER A 1196 -37.49 30.93 -36.73
N GLY A 1197 -36.58 31.15 -35.78
CA GLY A 1197 -35.43 32.03 -35.95
C GLY A 1197 -34.34 31.82 -34.90
N ALA A 1198 -33.26 32.60 -35.02
CA ALA A 1198 -32.14 32.63 -34.10
C ALA A 1198 -32.05 34.02 -33.44
N ILE A 1199 -31.91 34.06 -32.11
CA ILE A 1199 -31.73 35.30 -31.33
C ILE A 1199 -30.32 35.28 -30.75
N PRO A 1200 -29.41 36.19 -31.15
CA PRO A 1200 -28.04 36.19 -30.67
C PRO A 1200 -27.98 36.59 -29.19
N ILE A 1201 -27.16 35.87 -28.42
CA ILE A 1201 -26.83 36.20 -27.04
C ILE A 1201 -25.89 37.42 -27.07
N LYS A 1202 -26.45 38.59 -26.76
CA LYS A 1202 -25.68 39.84 -26.64
C LYS A 1202 -24.98 39.83 -25.28
N HIS A 1203 -23.66 39.95 -25.29
CA HIS A 1203 -22.80 40.05 -24.09
C HIS A 1203 -22.70 41.49 -23.59
#